data_AF-A0A914KZ12-F1
#
_entry.id   AF-A0A914KZ12-F1
#
_cell.length_a   1.000
_cell.length_b   1.000
_cell.length_c   1.000
_cell.angle_alpha   90.00
_cell.angle_beta   90.00
_cell.angle_gamma   90.00
#
_symmetry.space_group_name_H-M   'P 1'
#
loop_
_entity.id
_entity.type
_entity.pdbx_description
1 polymer ?
#
loop_
_entity_poly.entity_id
_entity_poly.type
_entity_poly.pdbx_seq_one_letter_code
_entity_poly.pdbx_strand_id
1 'polypeptide(L)'
;MYLVEQGCGNKTWNESNVRAAKCQNEHLCNTKKLFDESLFCLNKGKDELNETKSSVIQCDNECFTRRYLDGKLEQGCGNCTDVDCKNCKINFCNTKEIGVKHCWTNNGSTCSTGYYENCFTERTETNELNKGCGNCTSPTCKTCTGHRCNDGNKFPYYCLNSDGTSLLECSNPECYIDKDLNAGCGTCDGNKINISCVDCSGFKCNSRNKLEENVFCYEREENGKEREGSRPCVEKTCFISTDLLKGETEEISMNKYTKQGCGKCNSTSIPCRICNTTLCNTEKFFKQVNYCWGKENFVEQCDMSKYSSNCYYASDFDNKVEQGCGDLPREFNDTPYAKCSKPLCNTKDLFGKTLFCFNKVKEEIKAKKGIKQCNQKCYVHRYFDGKLEQGCGICPKNVSTTDCFTCNEKYCNEEKRVDMHCWLNDNEICKTPSTSNCFMERTEDNKCCGHCASSTCNKCYTHRCNNEKDYDYFCRRKTGSDNICKNSSCYIANLEENDKGNYDWNCGNCPDIPNHPFKCAKCNNSPFCNTVEFYNNALFCWNKTLEMSIPISDLRNCESQCFVSRDENGKVTQGCGICPSNSKSKDCVNCNERYCNEERLVPKQCWINDKEICKTEYDTPCFTERTLNNQINKGCGKCSSTSTCKQCKDNRCNSEKEFPYFCKSVDGDKECSEPDCFISKDNNQSSFVYNCGKCPTSSSKLSFDGIQCAECKNSPFCNTPKFFEEQLFCWENSNTDKMGMVKGARVCKSKCFVSREINGKLNFGCGECEDTKLDCKTCTEKYCNEERLVPKHCWINENEICKTDFDIPCHMERISINETKKGCGNCETKACRKCLTHLCNDWKDTPYFCYSNQGANGVSECNDPDCQILKLRNKKDSSFFLQIILSFGHFFLNRLKISVSRGKIRDTRRERAPPMTQS
;
A
#
# COMPACT_ATOMS: atom_id res chain seq x y z
N MET A 1 29.15 -100.29 56.34
CA MET A 1 29.21 -99.69 55.00
C MET A 1 28.48 -98.36 55.06
N TYR A 2 29.08 -97.18 54.94
CA TYR A 2 30.49 -96.74 54.87
C TYR A 2 30.59 -95.47 55.77
N LEU A 3 31.58 -95.31 56.68
CA LEU A 3 32.81 -94.48 56.52
C LEU A 3 32.49 -93.04 56.04
N VAL A 4 32.92 -91.91 56.63
CA VAL A 4 34.01 -91.50 57.57
C VAL A 4 33.61 -90.13 58.21
N GLU A 5 33.70 -89.90 59.54
CA GLU A 5 34.78 -89.18 60.27
C GLU A 5 35.12 -87.73 59.79
N GLN A 6 35.48 -86.73 60.61
CA GLN A 6 35.79 -86.63 62.05
C GLN A 6 35.66 -85.15 62.56
N GLY A 7 35.42 -84.93 63.86
CA GLY A 7 35.46 -83.60 64.50
C GLY A 7 34.81 -83.55 65.90
N CYS A 8 35.48 -82.98 66.91
CA CYS A 8 35.12 -83.15 68.33
C CYS A 8 34.14 -82.11 68.90
N GLY A 9 33.09 -82.55 69.62
CA GLY A 9 32.27 -81.68 70.51
C GLY A 9 30.93 -82.25 70.99
N ASN A 10 30.81 -82.59 72.29
CA ASN A 10 29.52 -82.77 73.00
C ASN A 10 28.78 -81.40 73.10
N LYS A 11 27.44 -81.24 73.22
CA LYS A 11 26.30 -82.17 73.46
C LYS A 11 24.95 -81.48 73.07
N THR A 12 23.84 -82.18 73.35
CA THR A 12 22.39 -81.80 73.34
C THR A 12 22.06 -80.46 74.04
N TRP A 13 20.87 -79.83 73.88
CA TRP A 13 19.58 -80.15 74.57
C TRP A 13 18.38 -79.31 74.07
N ASN A 14 17.15 -79.74 74.39
CA ASN A 14 15.88 -79.02 74.17
C ASN A 14 15.55 -78.01 75.29
N GLU A 15 14.81 -76.95 74.97
CA GLU A 15 14.35 -75.93 75.92
C GLU A 15 12.97 -76.22 76.53
N SER A 16 12.84 -76.01 77.84
CA SER A 16 11.65 -75.36 78.42
C SER A 16 12.03 -74.65 79.72
N ASN A 17 11.87 -73.33 79.77
CA ASN A 17 12.00 -72.43 80.93
C ASN A 17 13.41 -72.03 81.44
N VAL A 18 14.28 -71.53 80.57
CA VAL A 18 15.28 -70.48 80.91
C VAL A 18 15.42 -69.54 79.70
N ARG A 19 15.57 -68.22 79.88
CA ARG A 19 16.17 -67.34 78.85
C ARG A 19 17.58 -66.97 79.31
N ALA A 20 18.58 -67.58 78.69
CA ALA A 20 19.99 -67.36 79.01
C ALA A 20 20.55 -66.13 78.26
N ALA A 21 21.48 -65.42 78.90
CA ALA A 21 22.35 -64.47 78.21
C ALA A 21 23.47 -65.24 77.48
N LYS A 22 23.84 -64.80 76.28
CA LYS A 22 25.01 -65.35 75.58
C LYS A 22 26.27 -64.87 76.30
N CYS A 23 27.07 -65.80 76.81
CA CYS A 23 28.45 -65.54 77.23
C CYS A 23 29.37 -66.33 76.30
N GLN A 24 30.21 -65.63 75.54
CA GLN A 24 31.34 -66.27 74.86
C GLN A 24 32.64 -65.86 75.56
N ASN A 25 33.33 -66.91 76.02
CA ASN A 25 34.66 -66.93 76.63
C ASN A 25 34.79 -66.43 78.08
N GLU A 26 35.51 -67.26 78.84
CA GLU A 26 36.04 -67.08 80.20
C GLU A 26 35.09 -67.25 81.41
N HIS A 27 35.68 -67.72 82.51
CA HIS A 27 34.97 -68.22 83.70
C HIS A 27 34.37 -67.08 84.53
N LEU A 28 33.15 -67.31 85.06
CA LEU A 28 32.36 -66.43 85.95
C LEU A 28 31.51 -65.33 85.26
N CYS A 29 30.45 -65.74 84.56
CA CYS A 29 29.45 -64.83 83.99
C CYS A 29 28.06 -65.01 84.62
N ASN A 30 27.82 -64.39 85.78
CA ASN A 30 26.49 -64.03 86.27
C ASN A 30 26.56 -62.81 87.22
N THR A 31 27.43 -61.86 86.89
CA THR A 31 27.59 -60.61 87.63
C THR A 31 26.60 -59.57 87.10
N LYS A 32 26.02 -58.77 88.00
CA LYS A 32 25.12 -57.65 87.63
C LYS A 32 25.72 -56.78 86.52
N LYS A 33 27.03 -56.54 86.59
CA LYS A 33 27.83 -55.81 85.60
C LYS A 33 27.63 -56.30 84.15
N LEU A 34 27.55 -57.61 83.91
CA LEU A 34 27.45 -58.17 82.55
C LEU A 34 26.05 -58.05 81.95
N PHE A 35 25.02 -57.97 82.81
CA PHE A 35 23.65 -57.62 82.41
C PHE A 35 23.50 -56.11 82.20
N ASP A 36 24.13 -55.29 83.05
CA ASP A 36 24.16 -53.82 82.93
C ASP A 36 24.97 -53.35 81.68
N GLU A 37 25.98 -54.10 81.25
CA GLU A 37 26.82 -53.83 80.06
C GLU A 37 26.28 -54.46 78.75
N SER A 38 25.23 -55.29 78.80
CA SER A 38 24.61 -55.91 77.62
C SER A 38 23.57 -55.00 76.97
N LEU A 39 23.62 -54.87 75.63
CA LEU A 39 22.60 -54.14 74.87
C LEU A 39 21.37 -55.01 74.61
N PHE A 40 20.23 -54.65 75.21
CA PHE A 40 18.93 -55.27 74.98
C PHE A 40 18.04 -54.38 74.10
N CYS A 41 17.42 -54.97 73.09
CA CYS A 41 16.58 -54.27 72.14
C CYS A 41 15.18 -54.90 72.08
N LEU A 42 14.20 -54.10 71.67
CA LEU A 42 12.88 -54.58 71.29
C LEU A 42 13.01 -55.31 69.94
N ASN A 43 12.43 -56.49 69.85
CA ASN A 43 12.34 -57.28 68.63
C ASN A 43 10.87 -57.45 68.24
N LYS A 44 10.51 -56.85 67.09
CA LYS A 44 9.19 -56.96 66.47
C LYS A 44 9.36 -57.24 64.99
N GLY A 45 8.87 -58.41 64.58
CA GLY A 45 8.95 -58.89 63.20
C GLY A 45 8.07 -58.09 62.24
N LYS A 46 8.43 -58.17 60.96
CA LYS A 46 7.93 -57.35 59.85
C LYS A 46 6.42 -57.41 59.56
N ASP A 47 5.67 -58.32 60.16
CA ASP A 47 4.27 -58.60 59.79
C ASP A 47 3.21 -58.45 60.91
N GLU A 48 3.58 -57.98 62.10
CA GLU A 48 2.63 -57.82 63.21
C GLU A 48 1.98 -56.43 63.29
N LEU A 49 0.76 -56.32 62.73
CA LEU A 49 -0.07 -55.10 62.71
C LEU A 49 -0.65 -54.68 64.09
N ASN A 50 -0.80 -55.61 65.05
CA ASN A 50 -1.41 -55.33 66.36
C ASN A 50 -0.36 -55.17 67.48
N GLU A 51 -0.75 -54.58 68.62
CA GLU A 51 0.08 -54.44 69.82
C GLU A 51 0.13 -55.75 70.64
N THR A 52 0.92 -56.70 70.16
CA THR A 52 1.38 -57.88 70.93
C THR A 52 2.63 -57.55 71.75
N LYS A 53 2.83 -58.26 72.88
CA LYS A 53 3.96 -58.03 73.80
C LYS A 53 5.29 -58.11 73.05
N SER A 54 6.02 -57.00 73.03
CA SER A 54 7.33 -56.88 72.40
C SER A 54 8.31 -57.90 72.97
N SER A 55 8.91 -58.70 72.09
CA SER A 55 9.92 -59.67 72.52
C SER A 55 11.25 -58.96 72.74
N VAL A 56 11.94 -59.25 73.85
CA VAL A 56 13.27 -58.70 74.13
C VAL A 56 14.34 -59.64 73.58
N ILE A 57 15.34 -59.07 72.93
CA ILE A 57 16.54 -59.76 72.42
C ILE A 57 17.81 -59.04 72.87
N GLN A 58 18.89 -59.78 73.10
CA GLN A 58 20.23 -59.24 73.35
C GLN A 58 20.93 -59.04 71.99
N CYS A 59 21.59 -57.90 71.78
CA CYS A 59 22.21 -57.51 70.52
C CYS A 59 23.67 -57.11 70.70
N ASP A 60 24.51 -57.41 69.71
CA ASP A 60 25.96 -57.29 69.85
C ASP A 60 26.51 -55.85 69.68
N ASN A 61 25.78 -54.93 69.04
CA ASN A 61 26.30 -53.61 68.66
C ASN A 61 25.28 -52.45 68.79
N GLU A 62 24.15 -52.54 68.10
CA GLU A 62 23.14 -51.48 67.99
C GLU A 62 21.73 -52.08 67.96
N CYS A 63 20.76 -51.36 68.53
CA CYS A 63 19.33 -51.56 68.28
C CYS A 63 18.91 -50.71 67.10
N PHE A 64 17.98 -51.18 66.25
CA PHE A 64 17.35 -50.35 65.23
C PHE A 64 15.82 -50.32 65.34
N THR A 65 15.24 -49.19 64.95
CA THR A 65 13.82 -49.04 64.59
C THR A 65 13.73 -48.63 63.12
N ARG A 66 12.89 -49.32 62.34
CA ARG A 66 12.53 -48.96 60.96
C ARG A 66 11.02 -48.84 60.84
N ARG A 67 10.53 -47.83 60.10
CA ARG A 67 9.13 -47.79 59.68
C ARG A 67 9.04 -47.89 58.16
N TYR A 68 8.41 -48.96 57.69
CA TYR A 68 8.15 -49.17 56.28
C TYR A 68 7.12 -48.16 55.74
N LEU A 69 7.11 -48.00 54.41
CA LEU A 69 6.17 -47.14 53.69
C LEU A 69 4.70 -47.44 54.05
N ASP A 70 4.34 -48.73 54.17
CA ASP A 70 3.01 -49.20 54.57
C ASP A 70 2.64 -48.89 56.04
N GLY A 71 3.57 -48.34 56.83
CA GLY A 71 3.40 -47.99 58.23
C GLY A 71 3.84 -49.06 59.22
N LYS A 72 4.16 -50.28 58.75
CA LYS A 72 4.64 -51.36 59.62
C LYS A 72 5.94 -50.97 60.31
N LEU A 73 6.01 -51.30 61.60
CA LEU A 73 7.16 -51.03 62.46
C LEU A 73 7.99 -52.30 62.62
N GLU A 74 9.26 -52.24 62.27
CA GLU A 74 10.25 -53.30 62.48
C GLU A 74 11.27 -52.81 63.50
N GLN A 75 11.59 -53.67 64.48
CA GLN A 75 12.51 -53.37 65.58
C GLN A 75 13.41 -54.59 65.74
N GLY A 76 14.73 -54.40 65.86
CA GLY A 76 15.65 -55.54 65.97
C GLY A 76 17.11 -55.18 66.28
N CYS A 77 17.98 -56.18 66.17
CA CYS A 77 19.43 -56.06 66.36
C CYS A 77 20.16 -55.69 65.06
N GLY A 78 21.21 -54.88 65.19
CA GLY A 78 22.20 -54.64 64.14
C GLY A 78 22.18 -53.22 63.59
N ASN A 79 23.21 -52.88 62.83
CA ASN A 79 23.31 -51.59 62.13
C ASN A 79 22.43 -51.65 60.88
N CYS A 80 21.22 -51.07 60.95
CA CYS A 80 20.40 -50.89 59.78
C CYS A 80 20.89 -49.68 58.97
N THR A 81 21.28 -49.91 57.72
CA THR A 81 21.81 -48.89 56.80
C THR A 81 20.73 -48.23 55.92
N ASP A 82 19.46 -48.50 56.18
CA ASP A 82 18.35 -47.86 55.48
C ASP A 82 18.15 -46.41 55.95
N VAL A 83 17.73 -45.52 55.06
CA VAL A 83 17.55 -44.09 55.36
C VAL A 83 16.42 -43.86 56.37
N ASP A 84 15.44 -44.78 56.42
CA ASP A 84 14.33 -44.78 57.37
C ASP A 84 14.66 -45.49 58.70
N CYS A 85 15.88 -45.99 58.87
CA CYS A 85 16.33 -46.59 60.11
C CYS A 85 16.93 -45.56 61.07
N LYS A 86 16.65 -45.76 62.36
CA LYS A 86 17.33 -45.08 63.45
C LYS A 86 17.95 -46.12 64.37
N ASN A 87 19.28 -46.08 64.44
CA ASN A 87 20.08 -46.98 65.27
C ASN A 87 20.43 -46.28 66.60
N CYS A 88 20.55 -47.05 67.67
CA CYS A 88 20.86 -46.53 69.00
C CYS A 88 21.54 -47.59 69.89
N LYS A 89 22.25 -47.15 70.94
CA LYS A 89 23.18 -47.96 71.76
C LYS A 89 22.80 -48.05 73.25
N ILE A 90 21.53 -47.84 73.57
CA ILE A 90 21.03 -47.82 74.95
C ILE A 90 19.96 -48.90 75.10
N ASN A 91 19.86 -49.54 76.27
CA ASN A 91 18.86 -50.58 76.49
C ASN A 91 17.44 -50.09 76.21
N PHE A 92 16.72 -50.86 75.39
CA PHE A 92 15.36 -50.62 74.91
C PHE A 92 15.17 -49.32 74.11
N CYS A 93 16.25 -48.72 73.60
CA CYS A 93 16.21 -47.45 72.90
C CYS A 93 15.47 -47.48 71.55
N ASN A 94 15.31 -48.65 70.92
CA ASN A 94 14.59 -48.76 69.67
C ASN A 94 13.07 -48.77 69.88
N THR A 95 12.55 -47.75 70.58
CA THR A 95 11.11 -47.55 70.81
C THR A 95 10.42 -47.10 69.52
N LYS A 96 9.08 -47.11 69.53
CA LYS A 96 8.25 -46.61 68.41
C LYS A 96 8.43 -45.10 68.13
N GLU A 97 9.01 -44.38 69.08
CA GLU A 97 9.15 -42.92 69.09
C GLU A 97 10.48 -42.43 68.52
N ILE A 98 11.46 -43.33 68.37
CA ILE A 98 12.77 -43.03 67.80
C ILE A 98 12.83 -43.33 66.29
N GLY A 99 11.83 -44.01 65.72
CA GLY A 99 11.74 -44.25 64.27
C GLY A 99 11.32 -43.01 63.46
N VAL A 100 11.50 -43.06 62.14
CA VAL A 100 10.88 -42.08 61.23
C VAL A 100 9.38 -42.35 61.06
N LYS A 101 8.65 -41.35 60.56
CA LYS A 101 7.33 -41.51 59.97
C LYS A 101 7.33 -40.99 58.54
N HIS A 102 6.39 -41.48 57.74
CA HIS A 102 6.22 -41.06 56.36
C HIS A 102 5.05 -40.08 56.21
N CYS A 103 5.26 -39.01 55.46
CA CYS A 103 4.22 -38.09 55.02
C CYS A 103 4.05 -38.22 53.50
N TRP A 104 2.83 -38.01 53.00
CA TRP A 104 2.59 -37.92 51.55
C TRP A 104 3.25 -36.68 50.95
N THR A 105 3.61 -36.78 49.68
CA THR A 105 4.08 -35.67 48.82
C THR A 105 3.19 -35.57 47.58
N ASN A 106 3.27 -34.46 46.85
CA ASN A 106 2.41 -34.19 45.67
C ASN A 106 2.52 -35.25 44.57
N ASN A 107 3.70 -35.87 44.43
CA ASN A 107 3.98 -36.85 43.38
C ASN A 107 3.48 -38.27 43.72
N GLY A 108 2.71 -38.44 44.79
CA GLY A 108 2.29 -39.76 45.29
C GLY A 108 3.40 -40.56 46.00
N SER A 109 4.64 -40.04 46.02
CA SER A 109 5.72 -40.53 46.88
C SER A 109 5.54 -40.09 48.34
N THR A 110 6.40 -40.58 49.22
CA THR A 110 6.49 -40.10 50.60
C THR A 110 7.83 -39.40 50.88
N CYS A 111 7.83 -38.55 51.90
CA CYS A 111 9.04 -38.05 52.56
C CYS A 111 9.09 -38.59 53.99
N SER A 112 10.31 -38.75 54.52
CA SER A 112 10.56 -39.24 55.86
C SER A 112 10.88 -38.08 56.80
N THR A 113 10.26 -38.07 57.98
CA THR A 113 10.41 -37.02 59.00
C THR A 113 10.46 -37.69 60.38
N GLY A 114 11.01 -37.02 61.40
CA GLY A 114 11.06 -37.53 62.76
C GLY A 114 9.66 -37.82 63.32
N TYR A 115 9.55 -38.76 64.26
CA TYR A 115 8.25 -39.19 64.81
C TYR A 115 7.39 -38.04 65.35
N TYR A 116 8.02 -37.06 66.01
CA TYR A 116 7.38 -35.86 66.57
C TYR A 116 7.34 -34.66 65.62
N GLU A 117 7.98 -34.73 64.46
CA GLU A 117 7.86 -33.70 63.43
C GLU A 117 6.47 -33.76 62.79
N ASN A 118 6.08 -32.78 61.97
CA ASN A 118 4.75 -32.74 61.38
C ASN A 118 4.75 -33.26 59.93
N CYS A 119 3.61 -33.83 59.53
CA CYS A 119 3.23 -33.90 58.13
C CYS A 119 2.30 -32.71 57.85
N PHE A 120 2.41 -32.08 56.67
CA PHE A 120 1.52 -30.98 56.30
C PHE A 120 0.71 -31.30 55.03
N THR A 121 -0.49 -30.73 54.99
CA THR A 121 -1.25 -30.49 53.74
C THR A 121 -1.59 -29.01 53.70
N GLU A 122 -1.50 -28.38 52.54
CA GLU A 122 -2.00 -27.04 52.29
C GLU A 122 -2.69 -26.95 50.94
N ARG A 123 -3.49 -25.89 50.75
CA ARG A 123 -3.95 -25.49 49.41
C ARG A 123 -3.12 -24.34 48.88
N THR A 124 -2.68 -24.52 47.64
CA THR A 124 -2.05 -23.51 46.79
C THR A 124 -3.08 -22.52 46.24
N GLU A 125 -2.60 -21.44 45.63
CA GLU A 125 -3.46 -20.47 44.92
C GLU A 125 -4.16 -21.07 43.68
N THR A 126 -3.64 -22.17 43.12
CA THR A 126 -4.30 -22.95 42.06
C THR A 126 -5.37 -23.92 42.60
N ASN A 127 -5.66 -23.89 43.91
CA ASN A 127 -6.54 -24.81 44.64
C ASN A 127 -6.02 -26.27 44.68
N GLU A 128 -4.80 -26.52 44.23
CA GLU A 128 -4.14 -27.83 44.29
C GLU A 128 -3.63 -28.11 45.70
N LEU A 129 -3.63 -29.39 46.09
CA LEU A 129 -3.14 -29.82 47.40
C LEU A 129 -1.62 -29.99 47.37
N ASN A 130 -0.91 -29.12 48.09
CA ASN A 130 0.51 -29.30 48.37
C ASN A 130 0.69 -30.07 49.70
N LYS A 131 1.60 -31.05 49.72
CA LYS A 131 1.77 -32.04 50.78
C LYS A 131 3.25 -32.29 51.01
N GLY A 132 3.65 -32.41 52.27
CA GLY A 132 5.01 -32.79 52.60
C GLY A 132 5.29 -32.98 54.08
N CYS A 133 6.58 -32.93 54.40
CA CYS A 133 7.14 -33.05 55.75
C CYS A 133 7.49 -31.67 56.30
N GLY A 134 7.33 -31.48 57.61
CA GLY A 134 7.60 -30.22 58.30
C GLY A 134 6.34 -29.48 58.75
N ASN A 135 6.54 -28.23 59.15
CA ASN A 135 5.49 -27.35 59.68
C ASN A 135 4.87 -26.48 58.58
N CYS A 136 3.65 -26.02 58.85
CA CYS A 136 2.95 -25.09 57.98
C CYS A 136 3.62 -23.71 57.92
N THR A 137 3.79 -23.21 56.70
CA THR A 137 4.30 -21.86 56.39
C THR A 137 3.20 -20.90 55.92
N SER A 138 1.98 -21.40 55.67
CA SER A 138 0.83 -20.64 55.17
C SER A 138 -0.40 -20.82 56.07
N PRO A 139 -1.37 -19.87 56.08
CA PRO A 139 -2.63 -20.00 56.80
C PRO A 139 -3.61 -21.00 56.16
N THR A 140 -3.30 -21.50 54.95
CA THR A 140 -4.11 -22.50 54.20
C THR A 140 -3.60 -23.92 54.42
N CYS A 141 -2.72 -24.09 55.41
CA CYS A 141 -2.02 -25.31 55.73
C CYS A 141 -2.47 -25.87 57.09
N LYS A 142 -2.60 -27.19 57.19
CA LYS A 142 -2.78 -27.91 58.46
C LYS A 142 -1.70 -28.97 58.64
N THR A 143 -1.13 -29.01 59.83
CA THR A 143 -0.20 -30.05 60.27
C THR A 143 -0.93 -31.22 60.92
N CYS A 144 -0.30 -32.39 60.89
CA CYS A 144 -0.75 -33.57 61.61
C CYS A 144 0.43 -34.47 62.02
N THR A 145 0.29 -35.15 63.16
CA THR A 145 1.38 -35.91 63.79
C THR A 145 1.41 -37.40 63.41
N GLY A 146 0.33 -37.96 62.84
CA GLY A 146 0.27 -39.36 62.43
C GLY A 146 1.13 -39.73 61.21
N HIS A 147 1.28 -41.04 60.95
CA HIS A 147 1.86 -41.56 59.70
C HIS A 147 0.87 -41.35 58.56
N ARG A 148 1.30 -40.75 57.44
CA ARG A 148 0.49 -40.50 56.23
C ARG A 148 -0.84 -39.77 56.45
N CYS A 149 -0.96 -39.02 57.55
CA CYS A 149 -2.17 -38.30 57.93
C CYS A 149 -2.50 -37.11 57.02
N ASN A 150 -1.58 -36.71 56.15
CA ASN A 150 -1.71 -35.61 55.18
C ASN A 150 -2.24 -36.10 53.82
N ASP A 151 -3.25 -36.97 53.83
CA ASP A 151 -3.82 -37.57 52.61
C ASP A 151 -4.64 -36.57 51.77
N GLY A 152 -5.11 -35.48 52.37
CA GLY A 152 -5.89 -34.43 51.74
C GLY A 152 -7.36 -34.76 51.49
N ASN A 153 -7.84 -35.96 51.85
CA ASN A 153 -9.18 -36.46 51.49
C ASN A 153 -10.34 -35.70 52.18
N LYS A 154 -10.05 -34.95 53.24
CA LYS A 154 -11.01 -34.08 53.95
C LYS A 154 -10.47 -32.65 54.13
N PHE A 155 -9.66 -32.18 53.18
CA PHE A 155 -9.00 -30.88 53.31
C PHE A 155 -9.90 -29.74 52.81
N PRO A 156 -10.20 -28.72 53.64
CA PRO A 156 -11.15 -27.66 53.31
C PRO A 156 -10.68 -26.83 52.12
N TYR A 157 -11.62 -26.32 51.34
CA TYR A 157 -11.42 -25.29 50.35
C TYR A 157 -11.40 -23.91 51.00
N TYR A 158 -10.95 -22.88 50.28
CA TYR A 158 -10.76 -21.55 50.83
C TYR A 158 -11.39 -20.48 49.95
N CYS A 159 -12.48 -19.90 50.44
CA CYS A 159 -13.12 -18.73 49.87
C CYS A 159 -12.71 -17.46 50.66
N LEU A 160 -12.92 -16.29 50.08
CA LEU A 160 -12.92 -15.03 50.83
C LEU A 160 -14.20 -14.94 51.67
N ASN A 161 -14.05 -14.38 52.86
CA ASN A 161 -15.13 -14.03 53.77
C ASN A 161 -15.75 -12.66 53.41
N SER A 162 -16.81 -12.23 54.11
CA SER A 162 -17.51 -10.96 53.86
C SER A 162 -16.68 -9.69 54.11
N ASP A 163 -15.50 -9.79 54.73
CA ASP A 163 -14.54 -8.69 54.85
C ASP A 163 -13.60 -8.56 53.62
N GLY A 164 -13.78 -9.43 52.62
CA GLY A 164 -12.99 -9.49 51.38
C GLY A 164 -11.51 -9.82 51.55
N THR A 165 -11.05 -10.18 52.76
CA THR A 165 -9.62 -10.30 53.09
C THR A 165 -9.29 -11.53 53.93
N SER A 166 -10.15 -11.93 54.87
CA SER A 166 -10.00 -13.16 55.65
C SER A 166 -10.45 -14.39 54.86
N LEU A 167 -9.95 -15.54 55.30
CA LEU A 167 -10.18 -16.84 54.67
C LEU A 167 -11.29 -17.59 55.40
N LEU A 168 -12.25 -18.10 54.62
CA LEU A 168 -13.33 -18.97 55.08
C LEU A 168 -13.07 -20.42 54.62
N GLU A 169 -13.12 -21.37 55.55
CA GLU A 169 -12.99 -22.80 55.25
C GLU A 169 -14.30 -23.40 54.73
N CYS A 170 -14.26 -23.99 53.55
CA CYS A 170 -15.42 -24.50 52.83
C CYS A 170 -15.34 -26.01 52.55
N SER A 171 -16.49 -26.68 52.56
CA SER A 171 -16.57 -28.14 52.30
C SER A 171 -16.48 -28.50 50.80
N ASN A 172 -16.80 -27.56 49.93
CA ASN A 172 -16.78 -27.65 48.47
C ASN A 172 -15.92 -26.51 47.87
N PRO A 173 -15.43 -26.62 46.61
CA PRO A 173 -14.62 -25.59 45.97
C PRO A 173 -15.41 -24.38 45.47
N GLU A 174 -16.73 -24.37 45.66
CA GLU A 174 -17.64 -23.32 45.21
C GLU A 174 -17.62 -22.17 46.19
N CYS A 175 -17.46 -20.96 45.66
CA CYS A 175 -17.56 -19.72 46.41
C CYS A 175 -18.54 -18.78 45.70
N TYR A 176 -19.20 -17.93 46.46
CA TYR A 176 -20.01 -16.83 45.93
C TYR A 176 -19.51 -15.48 46.43
N ILE A 177 -19.81 -14.43 45.67
CA ILE A 177 -19.82 -13.04 46.12
C ILE A 177 -21.07 -12.34 45.58
N ASP A 178 -21.78 -11.63 46.45
CA ASP A 178 -22.91 -10.78 46.09
C ASP A 178 -22.55 -9.30 45.99
N LYS A 179 -23.50 -8.50 45.51
CA LYS A 179 -23.37 -7.06 45.30
C LYS A 179 -23.19 -6.23 46.59
N ASP A 180 -23.67 -6.73 47.71
CA ASP A 180 -23.47 -6.11 49.02
C ASP A 180 -22.11 -6.53 49.64
N LEU A 181 -21.28 -7.22 48.85
CA LEU A 181 -19.98 -7.77 49.20
C LEU A 181 -20.03 -8.89 50.24
N ASN A 182 -21.19 -9.51 50.48
CA ASN A 182 -21.25 -10.75 51.24
C ASN A 182 -20.65 -11.86 50.36
N ALA A 183 -19.64 -12.54 50.91
CA ALA A 183 -18.89 -13.56 50.21
C ALA A 183 -18.71 -14.78 51.11
N GLY A 184 -18.82 -15.98 50.54
CA GLY A 184 -18.79 -17.21 51.33
C GLY A 184 -18.78 -18.49 50.49
N CYS A 185 -19.01 -19.62 51.17
CA CYS A 185 -19.00 -20.95 50.57
C CYS A 185 -20.29 -21.29 49.80
N GLY A 186 -20.18 -22.16 48.80
CA GLY A 186 -21.31 -22.62 47.97
C GLY A 186 -21.67 -21.62 46.87
N THR A 187 -22.82 -21.85 46.24
CA THR A 187 -23.32 -21.03 45.13
C THR A 187 -24.36 -19.99 45.56
N CYS A 188 -24.55 -18.96 44.76
CA CYS A 188 -25.59 -17.96 44.88
C CYS A 188 -27.00 -18.59 44.90
N ASP A 189 -27.22 -19.66 44.13
CA ASP A 189 -28.48 -20.42 44.10
C ASP A 189 -28.66 -21.24 45.38
N GLY A 190 -27.62 -21.95 45.84
CA GLY A 190 -27.65 -22.70 47.11
C GLY A 190 -27.92 -21.82 48.32
N ASN A 191 -27.38 -20.59 48.31
CA ASN A 191 -27.59 -19.59 49.36
C ASN A 191 -28.85 -18.71 49.14
N LYS A 192 -29.65 -18.97 48.08
CA LYS A 192 -30.91 -18.25 47.75
C LYS A 192 -30.75 -16.72 47.62
N ILE A 193 -29.63 -16.29 47.03
CA ILE A 193 -29.28 -14.88 46.88
C ILE A 193 -30.05 -14.27 45.70
N ASN A 194 -30.94 -13.33 46.02
CA ASN A 194 -31.88 -12.68 45.10
C ASN A 194 -31.38 -11.34 44.53
N ILE A 195 -30.14 -10.95 44.84
CA ILE A 195 -29.44 -9.78 44.26
C ILE A 195 -28.33 -10.25 43.31
N SER A 196 -27.73 -9.34 42.55
CA SER A 196 -26.57 -9.62 41.69
C SER A 196 -25.48 -10.38 42.45
N CYS A 197 -25.18 -11.60 42.01
CA CYS A 197 -24.22 -12.49 42.66
C CYS A 197 -23.49 -13.35 41.61
N VAL A 198 -22.21 -13.62 41.86
CA VAL A 198 -21.35 -14.44 40.98
C VAL A 198 -20.89 -15.70 41.69
N ASP A 199 -21.14 -16.83 41.05
CA ASP A 199 -20.53 -18.12 41.39
C ASP A 199 -19.12 -18.22 40.82
N CYS A 200 -18.21 -18.79 41.60
CA CYS A 200 -16.88 -19.17 41.12
C CYS A 200 -16.39 -20.44 41.81
N SER A 201 -15.36 -21.06 41.23
CA SER A 201 -14.68 -22.19 41.84
C SER A 201 -13.18 -21.97 41.85
N GLY A 202 -12.54 -22.16 43.00
CA GLY A 202 -11.10 -21.97 43.18
C GLY A 202 -10.73 -21.17 44.42
N PHE A 203 -9.43 -21.05 44.66
CA PHE A 203 -8.89 -20.37 45.83
C PHE A 203 -9.20 -18.86 45.79
N LYS A 204 -9.87 -18.34 46.83
CA LYS A 204 -10.22 -16.90 46.96
C LYS A 204 -10.91 -16.29 45.73
N CYS A 205 -11.58 -17.10 44.91
CA CYS A 205 -12.07 -16.65 43.60
C CYS A 205 -13.17 -15.58 43.69
N ASN A 206 -13.89 -15.55 44.81
CA ASN A 206 -15.02 -14.68 45.13
C ASN A 206 -14.56 -13.29 45.60
N SER A 207 -13.66 -12.68 44.83
CA SER A 207 -13.15 -11.33 45.05
C SER A 207 -14.09 -10.28 44.47
N ARG A 208 -14.00 -9.03 44.94
CA ARG A 208 -14.75 -7.89 44.39
C ARG A 208 -14.55 -7.73 42.88
N ASN A 209 -13.33 -7.92 42.37
CA ASN A 209 -13.04 -7.88 40.94
C ASN A 209 -13.90 -8.90 40.16
N LYS A 210 -14.21 -10.06 40.75
CA LYS A 210 -15.04 -11.09 40.13
C LYS A 210 -16.49 -10.65 39.92
N LEU A 211 -17.01 -9.81 40.80
CA LEU A 211 -18.31 -9.16 40.64
C LEU A 211 -18.24 -8.08 39.51
N GLU A 212 -17.19 -7.25 39.53
CA GLU A 212 -17.01 -6.13 38.59
C GLU A 212 -16.68 -6.58 37.14
N GLU A 213 -16.06 -7.75 36.95
CA GLU A 213 -15.82 -8.38 35.63
C GLU A 213 -17.10 -8.82 34.90
N ASN A 214 -18.23 -8.88 35.60
CA ASN A 214 -19.49 -9.42 35.11
C ASN A 214 -20.55 -8.34 34.89
N VAL A 215 -21.36 -8.54 33.86
CA VAL A 215 -22.49 -7.66 33.53
C VAL A 215 -23.76 -8.27 34.10
N PHE A 216 -24.49 -7.50 34.89
CA PHE A 216 -25.85 -7.85 35.33
C PHE A 216 -26.88 -7.01 34.58
N CYS A 217 -28.05 -7.59 34.32
CA CYS A 217 -29.10 -7.00 33.52
C CYS A 217 -30.31 -6.72 34.43
N TYR A 218 -31.05 -5.63 34.20
CA TYR A 218 -32.43 -5.57 34.71
C TYR A 218 -33.26 -6.63 33.99
N GLU A 219 -34.15 -7.29 34.73
CA GLU A 219 -35.10 -8.28 34.23
C GLU A 219 -36.53 -7.78 34.38
N ARG A 220 -37.35 -8.01 33.36
CA ARG A 220 -38.78 -7.71 33.36
C ARG A 220 -39.47 -8.50 32.26
N GLU A 221 -40.56 -9.17 32.60
CA GLU A 221 -41.50 -9.75 31.64
C GLU A 221 -42.65 -8.77 31.36
N GLU A 222 -43.40 -8.95 30.27
CA GLU A 222 -44.59 -8.13 29.99
C GLU A 222 -45.55 -8.13 31.19
N ASN A 223 -46.07 -6.95 31.56
CA ASN A 223 -46.85 -6.65 32.77
C ASN A 223 -46.12 -6.88 34.13
N GLY A 224 -44.85 -7.28 34.10
CA GLY A 224 -44.00 -7.40 35.29
C GLY A 224 -43.44 -6.05 35.76
N LYS A 225 -42.87 -6.06 36.97
CA LYS A 225 -42.05 -4.96 37.50
C LYS A 225 -40.59 -5.19 37.13
N GLU A 226 -39.86 -4.10 36.89
CA GLU A 226 -38.40 -4.12 36.78
C GLU A 226 -37.78 -4.66 38.08
N ARG A 227 -36.88 -5.63 37.96
CA ARG A 227 -36.06 -6.15 39.06
C ARG A 227 -34.60 -6.26 38.61
N GLU A 228 -33.68 -6.15 39.56
CA GLU A 228 -32.28 -6.47 39.31
C GLU A 228 -32.13 -7.99 39.07
N GLY A 229 -31.51 -8.37 37.94
CA GLY A 229 -31.20 -9.77 37.64
C GLY A 229 -30.12 -10.28 38.57
N SER A 230 -30.36 -11.40 39.24
CA SER A 230 -29.47 -11.91 40.29
C SER A 230 -28.23 -12.63 39.76
N ARG A 231 -28.16 -12.90 38.45
CA ARG A 231 -27.09 -13.70 37.82
C ARG A 231 -26.43 -12.95 36.64
N PRO A 232 -25.14 -13.20 36.36
CA PRO A 232 -24.42 -12.50 35.32
C PRO A 232 -24.89 -12.92 33.91
N CYS A 233 -24.98 -11.94 33.02
CA CYS A 233 -25.45 -12.11 31.65
C CYS A 233 -24.34 -12.73 30.79
N VAL A 234 -24.53 -13.98 30.32
CA VAL A 234 -23.49 -14.77 29.63
C VAL A 234 -22.90 -14.06 28.40
N GLU A 235 -23.73 -13.41 27.57
CA GLU A 235 -23.28 -12.64 26.40
C GLU A 235 -22.64 -11.27 26.76
N LYS A 236 -22.62 -10.90 28.05
CA LYS A 236 -22.26 -9.57 28.58
C LYS A 236 -23.05 -8.40 27.95
N THR A 237 -24.27 -8.67 27.47
CA THR A 237 -25.21 -7.68 26.95
C THR A 237 -26.55 -7.75 27.65
N CYS A 238 -27.13 -6.58 27.88
CA CYS A 238 -28.45 -6.34 28.44
C CYS A 238 -29.34 -5.78 27.33
N PHE A 239 -30.60 -6.18 27.26
CA PHE A 239 -31.59 -5.59 26.34
C PHE A 239 -32.77 -4.97 27.09
N ILE A 240 -33.38 -3.96 26.46
CA ILE A 240 -34.72 -3.46 26.79
C ILE A 240 -35.51 -3.30 25.49
N SER A 241 -36.72 -3.86 25.47
CA SER A 241 -37.63 -3.88 24.33
C SER A 241 -39.02 -3.43 24.77
N THR A 242 -39.67 -2.54 24.02
CA THR A 242 -41.03 -2.07 24.36
C THR A 242 -41.92 -2.03 23.13
N ASP A 243 -43.07 -2.70 23.19
CA ASP A 243 -44.07 -2.65 22.13
C ASP A 243 -44.92 -1.37 22.25
N LEU A 244 -44.52 -0.36 21.47
CA LEU A 244 -45.17 0.96 21.40
C LEU A 244 -46.48 0.96 20.59
N LEU A 245 -46.87 -0.15 19.95
CA LEU A 245 -48.12 -0.25 19.18
C LEU A 245 -49.26 -0.85 20.01
N LYS A 246 -48.94 -1.73 20.98
CA LYS A 246 -49.94 -2.33 21.88
C LYS A 246 -50.51 -1.34 22.93
N GLY A 247 -49.81 -0.24 23.22
CA GLY A 247 -50.26 0.75 24.21
C GLY A 247 -50.80 2.02 23.57
N GLU A 248 -51.96 2.49 24.05
CA GLU A 248 -52.60 3.74 23.59
C GLU A 248 -51.75 4.99 23.88
N THR A 249 -50.87 4.91 24.87
CA THR A 249 -49.89 5.94 25.22
C THR A 249 -48.50 5.33 25.41
N GLU A 250 -47.45 6.15 25.32
CA GLU A 250 -46.08 5.75 25.64
C GLU A 250 -45.98 5.23 27.09
N GLU A 251 -46.66 5.87 28.03
CA GLU A 251 -46.70 5.45 29.44
C GLU A 251 -47.32 4.06 29.63
N ILE A 252 -48.45 3.77 28.97
CA ILE A 252 -49.07 2.44 29.00
C ILE A 252 -48.14 1.40 28.37
N SER A 253 -47.48 1.77 27.26
CA SER A 253 -46.53 0.90 26.56
C SER A 253 -45.34 0.53 27.44
N MET A 254 -44.70 1.54 28.05
CA MET A 254 -43.58 1.35 28.96
C MET A 254 -43.97 0.51 30.19
N ASN A 255 -45.17 0.74 30.75
CA ASN A 255 -45.62 0.05 31.95
C ASN A 255 -46.03 -1.42 31.72
N LYS A 256 -46.69 -1.74 30.60
CA LYS A 256 -47.27 -3.08 30.35
C LYS A 256 -46.51 -3.92 29.33
N TYR A 257 -45.91 -3.33 28.31
CA TYR A 257 -45.36 -4.05 27.16
C TYR A 257 -43.83 -3.87 27.02
N THR A 258 -43.15 -3.57 28.12
CA THR A 258 -41.68 -3.58 28.23
C THR A 258 -41.20 -4.94 28.70
N LYS A 259 -40.18 -5.47 28.01
CA LYS A 259 -39.39 -6.65 28.40
C LYS A 259 -37.91 -6.27 28.54
N GLN A 260 -37.27 -6.75 29.59
CA GLN A 260 -35.86 -6.51 29.90
C GLN A 260 -35.17 -7.83 30.26
N GLY A 261 -33.90 -7.99 29.88
CA GLY A 261 -33.12 -9.15 30.28
C GLY A 261 -31.74 -9.27 29.62
N CYS A 262 -31.19 -10.47 29.68
CA CYS A 262 -29.87 -10.84 29.15
C CYS A 262 -29.91 -11.14 27.64
N GLY A 263 -28.85 -10.80 26.91
CA GLY A 263 -28.68 -11.15 25.50
C GLY A 263 -29.04 -10.02 24.54
N LYS A 264 -29.76 -10.35 23.46
CA LYS A 264 -30.03 -9.47 22.30
C LYS A 264 -31.54 -9.28 22.09
N CYS A 265 -31.87 -8.33 21.22
CA CYS A 265 -33.24 -8.09 20.78
C CYS A 265 -33.80 -9.27 19.98
N ASN A 266 -34.90 -9.86 20.45
CA ASN A 266 -35.56 -11.02 19.81
C ASN A 266 -36.44 -10.66 18.60
N SER A 267 -36.67 -9.38 18.32
CA SER A 267 -37.48 -8.90 17.20
C SER A 267 -36.87 -7.63 16.58
N THR A 268 -37.03 -7.48 15.28
CA THR A 268 -36.72 -6.26 14.51
C THR A 268 -37.94 -5.37 14.26
N SER A 269 -39.15 -5.85 14.57
CA SER A 269 -40.41 -5.10 14.42
C SER A 269 -40.86 -4.40 15.69
N ILE A 270 -40.24 -4.71 16.83
CA ILE A 270 -40.50 -4.09 18.13
C ILE A 270 -39.28 -3.22 18.49
N PRO A 271 -39.47 -1.94 18.87
CA PRO A 271 -38.41 -1.10 19.41
C PRO A 271 -37.60 -1.80 20.52
N CYS A 272 -36.30 -1.92 20.32
CA CYS A 272 -35.40 -2.54 21.29
C CYS A 272 -34.00 -1.93 21.23
N ARG A 273 -33.33 -1.87 22.39
CA ARG A 273 -31.93 -1.44 22.53
C ARG A 273 -31.13 -2.46 23.32
N ILE A 274 -29.83 -2.53 23.01
CA ILE A 274 -28.83 -3.27 23.76
C ILE A 274 -27.80 -2.33 24.38
N CYS A 275 -27.22 -2.75 25.50
CA CYS A 275 -26.08 -2.12 26.17
C CYS A 275 -25.23 -3.17 26.88
N ASN A 276 -24.01 -2.82 27.28
CA ASN A 276 -22.98 -3.77 27.72
C ASN A 276 -22.38 -3.43 29.11
N THR A 277 -23.05 -2.61 29.90
CA THR A 277 -22.64 -2.25 31.25
C THR A 277 -23.68 -2.73 32.28
N THR A 278 -23.23 -2.98 33.51
CA THR A 278 -24.08 -3.48 34.58
C THR A 278 -25.28 -2.55 34.84
N LEU A 279 -26.49 -3.11 34.79
CA LEU A 279 -27.77 -2.45 35.04
C LEU A 279 -28.08 -1.28 34.09
N CYS A 280 -27.62 -1.37 32.84
CA CYS A 280 -27.76 -0.30 31.85
C CYS A 280 -29.15 -0.22 31.18
N ASN A 281 -29.88 -1.34 31.08
CA ASN A 281 -31.08 -1.51 30.25
C ASN A 281 -32.37 -0.94 30.88
N THR A 282 -32.29 0.26 31.44
CA THR A 282 -33.39 0.98 32.11
C THR A 282 -34.37 1.63 31.14
N GLU A 283 -35.57 1.98 31.62
CA GLU A 283 -36.52 2.81 30.86
C GLU A 283 -35.90 4.15 30.40
N LYS A 284 -35.04 4.76 31.23
CA LYS A 284 -34.32 5.99 30.89
C LYS A 284 -33.39 5.77 29.70
N PHE A 285 -32.70 4.64 29.65
CA PHE A 285 -31.87 4.26 28.50
C PHE A 285 -32.72 4.05 27.25
N PHE A 286 -33.86 3.37 27.34
CA PHE A 286 -34.77 3.21 26.20
C PHE A 286 -35.23 4.54 25.60
N LYS A 287 -35.54 5.54 26.45
CA LYS A 287 -36.04 6.89 26.06
C LYS A 287 -34.97 7.87 25.56
N GLN A 288 -33.68 7.49 25.49
CA GLN A 288 -32.61 8.37 24.99
C GLN A 288 -32.55 8.50 23.46
N VAL A 289 -33.42 7.81 22.72
CA VAL A 289 -33.46 7.77 21.25
C VAL A 289 -34.91 7.73 20.79
N ASN A 290 -35.17 8.22 19.58
CA ASN A 290 -36.47 8.01 18.93
C ASN A 290 -36.42 6.72 18.09
N TYR A 291 -37.57 6.16 17.74
CA TYR A 291 -37.70 4.96 16.91
C TYR A 291 -38.59 5.25 15.72
N CYS A 292 -38.13 4.92 14.52
CA CYS A 292 -38.88 5.16 13.28
C CYS A 292 -38.97 3.85 12.49
N TRP A 293 -39.96 3.74 11.60
CA TRP A 293 -39.97 2.65 10.64
C TRP A 293 -38.87 2.88 9.60
N GLY A 294 -37.95 1.93 9.44
CA GLY A 294 -36.99 1.92 8.33
C GLY A 294 -37.55 1.23 7.08
N LYS A 295 -38.35 0.17 7.28
CA LYS A 295 -39.14 -0.55 6.26
C LYS A 295 -40.41 -1.12 6.90
N GLU A 296 -41.36 -1.62 6.13
CA GLU A 296 -42.52 -2.32 6.69
C GLU A 296 -42.03 -3.48 7.58
N ASN A 297 -42.44 -3.48 8.86
CA ASN A 297 -42.02 -4.42 9.91
C ASN A 297 -40.55 -4.33 10.36
N PHE A 298 -39.83 -3.24 10.07
CA PHE A 298 -38.48 -2.99 10.58
C PHE A 298 -38.36 -1.63 11.28
N VAL A 299 -37.96 -1.65 12.55
CA VAL A 299 -37.74 -0.46 13.38
C VAL A 299 -36.26 -0.08 13.38
N GLU A 300 -35.98 1.19 13.09
CA GLU A 300 -34.65 1.81 13.17
C GLU A 300 -34.54 2.69 14.43
N GLN A 301 -33.35 2.70 15.04
CA GLN A 301 -33.02 3.52 16.21
C GLN A 301 -32.42 4.87 15.77
N CYS A 302 -33.11 5.96 16.08
CA CYS A 302 -32.72 7.31 15.66
C CYS A 302 -31.98 8.06 16.76
N ASP A 303 -30.70 8.36 16.52
CA ASP A 303 -29.89 9.20 17.39
C ASP A 303 -30.42 10.64 17.42
N MET A 304 -30.88 11.10 18.60
CA MET A 304 -31.43 12.44 18.80
C MET A 304 -30.39 13.54 18.51
N SER A 305 -29.10 13.27 18.75
CA SER A 305 -28.02 14.23 18.51
C SER A 305 -27.76 14.50 17.03
N LYS A 306 -28.09 13.54 16.16
CA LYS A 306 -27.81 13.57 14.72
C LYS A 306 -29.03 13.94 13.87
N TYR A 307 -30.23 13.62 14.33
CA TYR A 307 -31.46 13.63 13.48
C TYR A 307 -32.63 14.45 14.06
N SER A 308 -32.41 15.20 15.14
CA SER A 308 -33.44 16.07 15.78
C SER A 308 -34.76 15.33 16.13
N SER A 309 -34.68 14.03 16.39
CA SER A 309 -35.80 13.14 16.72
C SER A 309 -36.92 13.06 15.68
N ASN A 310 -36.68 13.38 14.41
CA ASN A 310 -37.68 13.26 13.35
C ASN A 310 -37.67 11.86 12.70
N CYS A 311 -38.86 11.35 12.38
CA CYS A 311 -39.09 10.26 11.44
C CYS A 311 -39.59 10.83 10.09
N TYR A 312 -39.20 10.22 8.97
CA TYR A 312 -39.74 10.57 7.64
C TYR A 312 -40.39 9.39 6.94
N TYR A 313 -41.37 9.69 6.08
CA TYR A 313 -41.98 8.78 5.10
C TYR A 313 -42.04 9.50 3.75
N ALA A 314 -41.46 8.89 2.72
CA ALA A 314 -41.43 9.38 1.34
C ALA A 314 -42.00 8.32 0.40
N SER A 315 -42.65 8.78 -0.67
CA SER A 315 -43.12 7.94 -1.77
C SER A 315 -42.98 8.69 -3.07
N ASP A 316 -42.32 8.09 -4.05
CA ASP A 316 -42.33 8.62 -5.42
C ASP A 316 -43.65 8.28 -6.15
N PHE A 317 -43.74 8.70 -7.41
CA PHE A 317 -44.90 8.46 -8.27
C PHE A 317 -45.03 6.99 -8.71
N ASP A 318 -43.98 6.18 -8.59
CA ASP A 318 -43.94 4.76 -8.92
C ASP A 318 -44.25 3.87 -7.69
N ASN A 319 -44.67 4.48 -6.57
CA ASN A 319 -44.93 3.85 -5.26
C ASN A 319 -43.70 3.23 -4.58
N LYS A 320 -42.48 3.66 -4.92
CA LYS A 320 -41.28 3.31 -4.16
C LYS A 320 -41.30 4.06 -2.83
N VAL A 321 -41.46 3.31 -1.73
CA VAL A 321 -41.48 3.85 -0.37
C VAL A 321 -40.08 3.89 0.22
N GLU A 322 -39.70 5.03 0.79
CA GLU A 322 -38.51 5.20 1.62
C GLU A 322 -38.93 5.84 2.95
N GLN A 323 -38.45 5.32 4.07
CA GLN A 323 -38.82 5.79 5.40
C GLN A 323 -37.68 5.52 6.38
N GLY A 324 -37.51 6.36 7.41
CA GLY A 324 -36.44 6.19 8.39
C GLY A 324 -36.22 7.41 9.28
N CYS A 325 -35.00 7.51 9.83
CA CYS A 325 -34.58 8.58 10.71
C CYS A 325 -34.17 9.88 9.97
N GLY A 326 -34.63 11.03 10.47
CA GLY A 326 -34.09 12.36 10.17
C GLY A 326 -34.71 13.10 8.97
N ASP A 327 -33.88 13.93 8.33
CA ASP A 327 -34.18 14.56 7.05
C ASP A 327 -33.88 13.60 5.89
N LEU A 328 -34.57 13.74 4.75
CA LEU A 328 -34.36 12.83 3.62
C LEU A 328 -32.89 12.82 3.14
N PRO A 329 -32.41 11.68 2.61
CA PRO A 329 -31.15 11.63 1.88
C PRO A 329 -31.15 12.66 0.74
N ARG A 330 -30.02 13.36 0.54
CA ARG A 330 -29.86 14.43 -0.47
C ARG A 330 -30.11 13.99 -1.91
N GLU A 331 -30.21 12.68 -2.15
CA GLU A 331 -30.44 12.06 -3.46
C GLU A 331 -31.92 12.17 -3.92
N PHE A 332 -32.84 12.55 -3.03
CA PHE A 332 -34.30 12.56 -3.27
C PHE A 332 -34.94 13.96 -3.16
N ASN A 333 -34.24 15.02 -3.57
CA ASN A 333 -34.71 16.42 -3.40
C ASN A 333 -36.06 16.76 -4.08
N ASP A 334 -36.50 15.98 -5.08
CA ASP A 334 -37.76 16.18 -5.81
C ASP A 334 -38.90 15.21 -5.37
N THR A 335 -38.69 14.40 -4.32
CA THR A 335 -39.68 13.42 -3.82
C THR A 335 -40.57 14.01 -2.70
N PRO A 336 -41.90 13.78 -2.71
CA PRO A 336 -42.76 14.15 -1.57
C PRO A 336 -42.36 13.40 -0.30
N TYR A 337 -42.38 14.07 0.84
CA TYR A 337 -42.18 13.42 2.13
C TYR A 337 -42.94 14.06 3.30
N ALA A 338 -43.44 13.22 4.21
CA ALA A 338 -44.02 13.63 5.47
C ALA A 338 -43.03 13.37 6.62
N LYS A 339 -42.93 14.32 7.56
CA LYS A 339 -42.16 14.24 8.81
C LYS A 339 -43.07 14.28 10.03
N CYS A 340 -42.63 13.60 11.08
CA CYS A 340 -43.27 13.58 12.39
C CYS A 340 -42.24 13.27 13.49
N SER A 341 -42.53 13.67 14.73
CA SER A 341 -41.58 13.59 15.86
C SER A 341 -41.93 12.55 16.92
N LYS A 342 -43.05 11.83 16.77
CA LYS A 342 -43.45 10.73 17.66
C LYS A 342 -42.73 9.43 17.28
N PRO A 343 -42.60 8.43 18.17
CA PRO A 343 -42.13 7.11 17.76
C PRO A 343 -43.07 6.46 16.74
N LEU A 344 -42.50 5.71 15.79
CA LEU A 344 -43.20 4.86 14.81
C LEU A 344 -44.30 5.57 13.98
N CYS A 345 -44.23 6.90 13.86
CA CYS A 345 -45.28 7.72 13.27
C CYS A 345 -45.21 7.83 11.74
N ASN A 346 -44.05 7.53 11.15
CA ASN A 346 -43.80 7.64 9.72
C ASN A 346 -44.48 6.51 8.96
N THR A 347 -45.75 6.73 8.62
CA THR A 347 -46.63 5.74 8.03
C THR A 347 -47.29 6.25 6.75
N LYS A 348 -47.80 5.30 5.94
CA LYS A 348 -48.57 5.61 4.72
C LYS A 348 -49.81 6.47 4.99
N ASP A 349 -50.45 6.31 6.15
CA ASP A 349 -51.61 7.13 6.57
C ASP A 349 -51.23 8.59 6.85
N LEU A 350 -50.11 8.82 7.55
CA LEU A 350 -49.58 10.17 7.76
C LEU A 350 -49.31 10.87 6.41
N PHE A 351 -48.63 10.18 5.50
CA PHE A 351 -48.34 10.68 4.15
C PHE A 351 -49.62 10.94 3.35
N GLY A 352 -50.61 10.05 3.46
CA GLY A 352 -51.95 10.19 2.89
C GLY A 352 -52.66 11.46 3.36
N LYS A 353 -52.58 11.79 4.64
CA LYS A 353 -53.20 12.98 5.26
C LYS A 353 -52.38 14.28 5.11
N THR A 354 -51.09 14.18 4.77
CA THR A 354 -50.20 15.35 4.65
C THR A 354 -50.53 16.20 3.43
N LEU A 355 -50.66 17.52 3.64
CA LEU A 355 -50.79 18.52 2.58
C LEU A 355 -49.42 18.82 1.96
N PHE A 356 -49.36 18.74 0.64
CA PHE A 356 -48.18 19.01 -0.17
C PHE A 356 -48.45 20.17 -1.12
N CYS A 357 -47.55 21.15 -1.14
CA CYS A 357 -47.64 22.31 -2.02
C CYS A 357 -46.42 22.39 -2.94
N PHE A 358 -46.59 22.97 -4.13
CA PHE A 358 -45.44 23.35 -4.96
C PHE A 358 -44.64 24.46 -4.25
N ASN A 359 -43.32 24.37 -4.33
CA ASN A 359 -42.39 25.36 -3.79
C ASN A 359 -41.55 25.96 -4.92
N LYS A 360 -41.60 27.28 -5.10
CA LYS A 360 -40.78 28.04 -6.04
C LYS A 360 -40.41 29.37 -5.40
N VAL A 361 -39.12 29.62 -5.24
CA VAL A 361 -38.60 30.86 -4.67
C VAL A 361 -38.57 31.93 -5.76
N LYS A 362 -38.89 33.17 -5.41
CA LYS A 362 -39.00 34.34 -6.30
C LYS A 362 -37.84 34.49 -7.31
N GLU A 363 -36.63 34.04 -6.99
CA GLU A 363 -35.42 34.24 -7.81
C GLU A 363 -35.00 33.02 -8.65
N GLU A 364 -35.62 31.84 -8.50
CA GLU A 364 -35.24 30.65 -9.28
C GLU A 364 -35.93 30.59 -10.67
N ILE A 365 -35.11 30.58 -11.72
CA ILE A 365 -35.56 30.53 -13.14
C ILE A 365 -36.24 29.20 -13.49
N LYS A 366 -35.81 28.10 -12.87
CA LYS A 366 -36.44 26.78 -12.99
C LYS A 366 -37.06 26.40 -11.66
N ALA A 367 -38.33 26.01 -11.67
CA ALA A 367 -38.93 25.36 -10.51
C ALA A 367 -38.23 23.99 -10.29
N LYS A 368 -37.44 23.87 -9.22
CA LYS A 368 -37.28 22.55 -8.58
C LYS A 368 -38.68 22.13 -8.14
N LYS A 369 -39.06 20.86 -8.33
CA LYS A 369 -40.36 20.38 -7.82
C LYS A 369 -40.19 20.09 -6.33
N GLY A 370 -39.96 21.15 -5.55
CA GLY A 370 -39.84 21.06 -4.10
C GLY A 370 -41.18 20.75 -3.48
N ILE A 371 -41.49 19.46 -3.31
CA ILE A 371 -42.76 19.00 -2.76
C ILE A 371 -42.71 19.12 -1.23
N LYS A 372 -43.04 20.31 -0.73
CA LYS A 372 -42.90 20.66 0.69
C LYS A 372 -44.17 20.26 1.46
N GLN A 373 -43.99 19.55 2.57
CA GLN A 373 -45.02 19.39 3.60
C GLN A 373 -45.43 20.76 4.15
N CYS A 374 -46.73 21.05 4.14
CA CYS A 374 -47.28 22.31 4.63
C CYS A 374 -48.36 22.07 5.68
N ASN A 375 -48.25 22.73 6.83
CA ASN A 375 -49.19 22.62 7.95
C ASN A 375 -50.30 23.70 7.92
N GLN A 376 -50.48 24.38 6.78
CA GLN A 376 -51.42 25.49 6.59
C GLN A 376 -52.17 25.35 5.24
N LYS A 377 -52.00 26.31 4.34
CA LYS A 377 -52.55 26.31 2.97
C LYS A 377 -51.40 26.36 1.96
N CYS A 378 -51.69 26.04 0.70
CA CYS A 378 -50.80 26.31 -0.41
C CYS A 378 -51.13 27.68 -1.01
N TYR A 379 -50.11 28.44 -1.42
CA TYR A 379 -50.31 29.66 -2.21
C TYR A 379 -49.43 29.69 -3.46
N VAL A 380 -49.89 30.44 -4.46
CA VAL A 380 -49.14 30.83 -5.65
C VAL A 380 -49.36 32.32 -5.88
N HIS A 381 -48.28 33.05 -6.12
CA HIS A 381 -48.27 34.51 -6.24
C HIS A 381 -47.40 34.91 -7.43
N ARG A 382 -47.94 35.74 -8.33
CA ARG A 382 -47.18 36.43 -9.36
C ARG A 382 -46.96 37.88 -8.96
N TYR A 383 -45.71 38.24 -8.73
CA TYR A 383 -45.32 39.62 -8.46
C TYR A 383 -45.48 40.50 -9.71
N PHE A 384 -45.58 41.82 -9.50
CA PHE A 384 -45.67 42.80 -10.57
C PHE A 384 -44.49 42.75 -11.55
N ASP A 385 -43.29 42.33 -11.11
CA ASP A 385 -42.11 42.11 -11.95
C ASP A 385 -42.17 40.82 -12.80
N GLY A 386 -43.24 40.04 -12.66
CA GLY A 386 -43.49 38.79 -13.35
C GLY A 386 -42.98 37.54 -12.66
N LYS A 387 -42.20 37.68 -11.57
CA LYS A 387 -41.63 36.54 -10.84
C LYS A 387 -42.75 35.77 -10.15
N LEU A 388 -42.71 34.44 -10.28
CA LEU A 388 -43.65 33.54 -9.64
C LEU A 388 -43.06 32.97 -8.35
N GLU A 389 -43.81 33.07 -7.26
CA GLU A 389 -43.55 32.43 -5.99
C GLU A 389 -44.65 31.40 -5.67
N GLN A 390 -44.27 30.25 -5.12
CA GLN A 390 -45.17 29.18 -4.71
C GLN A 390 -44.69 28.62 -3.37
N GLY A 391 -45.59 28.33 -2.43
CA GLY A 391 -45.19 27.69 -1.17
C GLY A 391 -46.31 27.44 -0.17
N CYS A 392 -45.91 27.17 1.08
CA CYS A 392 -46.82 27.08 2.23
C CYS A 392 -47.16 28.49 2.75
N GLY A 393 -48.44 28.78 2.95
CA GLY A 393 -48.89 30.04 3.56
C GLY A 393 -50.19 30.55 2.97
N ILE A 394 -50.41 31.86 3.13
CA ILE A 394 -51.53 32.61 2.56
C ILE A 394 -50.99 33.75 1.70
N CYS A 395 -51.78 34.23 0.75
CA CYS A 395 -51.44 35.42 -0.04
C CYS A 395 -51.09 36.63 0.84
N PRO A 396 -50.12 37.47 0.43
CA PRO A 396 -49.81 38.71 1.13
C PRO A 396 -51.03 39.65 1.18
N LYS A 397 -51.13 40.45 2.24
CA LYS A 397 -52.20 41.46 2.36
C LYS A 397 -52.05 42.50 1.24
N ASN A 398 -53.18 42.93 0.68
CA ASN A 398 -53.30 43.93 -0.41
C ASN A 398 -52.81 43.47 -1.80
N VAL A 399 -52.76 42.15 -2.07
CA VAL A 399 -52.53 41.59 -3.41
C VAL A 399 -53.86 41.21 -4.07
N SER A 400 -54.00 41.40 -5.38
CA SER A 400 -55.19 40.97 -6.14
C SER A 400 -55.40 39.46 -6.06
N THR A 401 -56.65 39.02 -5.99
CA THR A 401 -57.02 37.59 -6.12
C THR A 401 -56.67 37.00 -7.48
N THR A 402 -56.42 37.84 -8.50
CA THR A 402 -55.91 37.41 -9.80
C THR A 402 -54.38 37.26 -9.83
N ASP A 403 -53.64 37.99 -8.98
CA ASP A 403 -52.18 37.86 -8.89
C ASP A 403 -51.76 36.82 -7.84
N CYS A 404 -52.62 36.50 -6.88
CA CYS A 404 -52.34 35.48 -5.87
C CYS A 404 -53.56 34.61 -5.53
N PHE A 405 -53.35 33.29 -5.53
CA PHE A 405 -54.34 32.27 -5.22
C PHE A 405 -53.88 31.41 -4.01
N THR A 406 -54.82 31.05 -3.12
CA THR A 406 -54.58 30.22 -1.93
C THR A 406 -55.59 29.07 -1.86
N CYS A 407 -55.15 27.87 -1.50
CA CYS A 407 -55.98 26.65 -1.55
C CYS A 407 -55.53 25.57 -0.54
N ASN A 408 -56.40 24.56 -0.32
CA ASN A 408 -56.24 23.56 0.76
C ASN A 408 -55.99 22.12 0.26
N GLU A 409 -55.88 21.91 -1.05
CA GLU A 409 -55.74 20.58 -1.67
C GLU A 409 -54.28 20.28 -2.03
N LYS A 410 -53.91 19.00 -2.18
CA LYS A 410 -52.54 18.65 -2.58
C LYS A 410 -52.25 19.22 -3.97
N TYR A 411 -51.09 19.86 -4.13
CA TYR A 411 -50.61 20.41 -5.40
C TYR A 411 -51.52 21.48 -6.05
N CYS A 412 -52.40 22.12 -5.27
CA CYS A 412 -53.42 23.02 -5.81
C CYS A 412 -52.89 24.40 -6.26
N ASN A 413 -51.69 24.80 -5.84
CA ASN A 413 -51.07 26.09 -6.10
C ASN A 413 -50.33 26.14 -7.45
N GLU A 414 -50.99 25.73 -8.52
CA GLU A 414 -50.45 25.74 -9.88
C GLU A 414 -50.33 27.16 -10.46
N GLU A 415 -49.31 27.41 -11.28
CA GLU A 415 -49.09 28.71 -11.95
C GLU A 415 -50.31 29.20 -12.76
N LYS A 416 -51.11 28.29 -13.33
CA LYS A 416 -52.32 28.61 -14.10
C LYS A 416 -53.46 29.23 -13.29
N ARG A 417 -53.35 29.28 -11.95
CA ARG A 417 -54.35 29.86 -11.03
C ARG A 417 -54.22 31.39 -10.85
N VAL A 418 -53.17 31.99 -11.41
CA VAL A 418 -52.95 33.44 -11.40
C VAL A 418 -52.78 33.96 -12.82
N ASP A 419 -53.14 35.22 -13.04
CA ASP A 419 -53.06 35.87 -14.35
C ASP A 419 -51.62 35.91 -14.87
N MET A 420 -51.50 35.98 -16.19
CA MET A 420 -50.25 36.36 -16.85
C MET A 420 -50.25 37.87 -17.06
N HIS A 421 -49.08 38.50 -16.93
CA HIS A 421 -48.91 39.88 -17.31
C HIS A 421 -48.14 39.97 -18.65
N CYS A 422 -48.62 40.80 -19.57
CA CYS A 422 -48.03 41.07 -20.87
C CYS A 422 -47.55 42.53 -20.93
N TRP A 423 -46.56 42.83 -21.77
CA TRP A 423 -46.08 44.20 -21.95
C TRP A 423 -47.06 45.05 -22.76
N LEU A 424 -47.14 46.33 -22.39
CA LEU A 424 -47.56 47.47 -23.21
C LEU A 424 -46.33 48.38 -23.42
N ASN A 425 -46.47 49.42 -24.23
CA ASN A 425 -45.38 50.37 -24.51
C ASN A 425 -45.00 51.14 -23.21
N ASP A 426 -43.81 51.74 -23.20
CA ASP A 426 -43.29 52.57 -22.08
C ASP A 426 -43.20 51.88 -20.69
N ASN A 427 -43.05 50.55 -20.69
CA ASN A 427 -43.02 49.67 -19.49
C ASN A 427 -44.36 49.51 -18.77
N GLU A 428 -45.48 49.93 -19.36
CA GLU A 428 -46.81 49.58 -18.84
C GLU A 428 -47.11 48.09 -19.05
N ILE A 429 -48.06 47.56 -18.27
CA ILE A 429 -48.32 46.13 -18.16
C ILE A 429 -49.82 45.88 -18.11
N CYS A 430 -50.31 44.97 -18.93
CA CYS A 430 -51.69 44.48 -18.91
C CYS A 430 -51.76 43.06 -18.35
N LYS A 431 -52.90 42.72 -17.74
CA LYS A 431 -53.15 41.39 -17.18
C LYS A 431 -54.11 40.61 -18.06
N THR A 432 -53.87 39.32 -18.23
CA THR A 432 -54.71 38.42 -19.03
C THR A 432 -54.80 37.05 -18.34
N PRO A 433 -55.95 36.34 -18.44
CA PRO A 433 -56.09 35.01 -17.88
C PRO A 433 -55.02 34.05 -18.40
N SER A 434 -54.65 33.06 -17.60
CA SER A 434 -53.65 32.02 -17.95
C SER A 434 -53.99 31.16 -19.19
N THR A 435 -55.23 31.27 -19.70
CA THR A 435 -55.72 30.62 -20.93
C THR A 435 -55.65 31.51 -22.17
N SER A 436 -55.31 32.80 -22.01
CA SER A 436 -55.12 33.77 -23.08
C SER A 436 -53.65 33.87 -23.47
N ASN A 437 -53.34 34.62 -24.54
CA ASN A 437 -51.97 34.79 -25.02
C ASN A 437 -51.56 36.27 -24.99
N CYS A 438 -50.28 36.53 -24.80
CA CYS A 438 -49.70 37.79 -25.27
C CYS A 438 -49.51 37.69 -26.79
N PHE A 439 -49.52 38.82 -27.50
CA PHE A 439 -49.21 38.83 -28.93
C PHE A 439 -48.38 40.05 -29.31
N MET A 440 -47.85 40.05 -30.52
CA MET A 440 -47.06 41.14 -31.09
C MET A 440 -47.36 41.24 -32.59
N GLU A 441 -47.68 42.44 -33.06
CA GLU A 441 -47.98 42.75 -34.46
C GLU A 441 -47.25 44.03 -34.86
N ARG A 442 -46.65 44.04 -36.06
CA ARG A 442 -45.81 45.16 -36.53
C ARG A 442 -46.62 46.13 -37.40
N THR A 443 -47.04 47.24 -36.78
CA THR A 443 -47.60 48.43 -37.44
C THR A 443 -46.73 49.65 -37.05
N GLU A 444 -47.01 50.85 -37.57
CA GLU A 444 -46.22 52.06 -37.24
C GLU A 444 -46.22 52.40 -35.73
N ASP A 445 -47.19 51.88 -34.96
CA ASP A 445 -47.37 52.17 -33.52
C ASP A 445 -47.08 50.98 -32.56
N ASN A 446 -46.85 49.75 -33.07
CA ASN A 446 -46.58 48.49 -32.31
C ASN A 446 -47.37 48.29 -31.00
N LYS A 447 -48.54 47.61 -30.98
CA LYS A 447 -49.34 47.41 -29.74
C LYS A 447 -50.11 46.07 -29.66
N CYS A 448 -50.54 45.78 -28.42
CA CYS A 448 -51.76 45.08 -27.99
C CYS A 448 -51.65 43.69 -27.30
N CYS A 449 -52.71 43.40 -26.53
CA CYS A 449 -52.90 42.20 -25.72
C CYS A 449 -54.29 41.59 -25.98
N GLY A 450 -54.43 40.26 -25.91
CA GLY A 450 -55.69 39.56 -26.18
C GLY A 450 -55.71 38.79 -27.51
N HIS A 451 -56.66 39.08 -28.39
CA HIS A 451 -56.85 38.34 -29.65
C HIS A 451 -56.11 39.01 -30.82
N CYS A 452 -55.51 38.19 -31.70
CA CYS A 452 -54.60 38.64 -32.76
C CYS A 452 -55.10 38.15 -34.13
N ALA A 453 -55.17 39.07 -35.10
CA ALA A 453 -56.01 38.96 -36.31
C ALA A 453 -55.26 39.03 -37.65
N SER A 454 -53.96 39.34 -37.67
CA SER A 454 -53.15 39.51 -38.88
C SER A 454 -52.22 38.32 -39.17
N SER A 455 -51.84 38.14 -40.44
CA SER A 455 -50.85 37.14 -40.87
C SER A 455 -49.41 37.49 -40.49
N THR A 456 -49.13 38.73 -40.07
CA THR A 456 -47.83 39.18 -39.56
C THR A 456 -47.73 39.18 -38.04
N CYS A 457 -48.79 38.74 -37.34
CA CYS A 457 -48.86 38.72 -35.90
C CYS A 457 -48.32 37.42 -35.29
N ASN A 458 -47.49 37.52 -34.26
CA ASN A 458 -46.91 36.38 -33.54
C ASN A 458 -47.50 36.27 -32.13
N LYS A 459 -47.96 35.07 -31.75
CA LYS A 459 -48.60 34.78 -30.44
C LYS A 459 -47.61 34.10 -29.52
N CYS A 460 -47.55 34.53 -28.26
CA CYS A 460 -46.66 33.93 -27.28
C CYS A 460 -47.40 33.61 -25.97
N TYR A 461 -47.08 32.43 -25.42
CA TYR A 461 -47.89 31.69 -24.44
C TYR A 461 -47.33 31.78 -23.02
N THR A 462 -46.45 32.75 -22.76
CA THR A 462 -45.70 32.88 -21.51
C THR A 462 -45.70 34.32 -21.02
N HIS A 463 -45.31 34.52 -19.77
CA HIS A 463 -45.29 35.82 -19.14
C HIS A 463 -44.35 36.82 -19.85
N ARG A 464 -44.82 38.05 -20.16
CA ARG A 464 -44.01 39.14 -20.73
C ARG A 464 -43.19 38.77 -21.99
N CYS A 465 -43.66 37.81 -22.76
CA CYS A 465 -42.94 37.30 -23.94
C CYS A 465 -42.94 38.25 -25.15
N ASN A 466 -43.77 39.29 -25.14
CA ASN A 466 -43.88 40.31 -26.18
C ASN A 466 -42.94 41.51 -25.93
N ASN A 467 -41.63 41.26 -25.84
CA ASN A 467 -40.62 42.28 -25.53
C ASN A 467 -39.85 42.73 -26.78
N GLU A 468 -39.68 44.04 -26.99
CA GLU A 468 -39.05 44.63 -28.18
C GLU A 468 -37.53 44.40 -28.27
N LYS A 469 -37.06 43.22 -28.69
CA LYS A 469 -35.68 43.05 -29.25
C LYS A 469 -35.54 42.07 -30.41
N ASP A 470 -36.40 41.05 -30.54
CA ASP A 470 -36.31 40.05 -31.60
C ASP A 470 -37.41 40.26 -32.66
N TYR A 471 -37.10 41.07 -33.68
CA TYR A 471 -37.92 41.19 -34.89
C TYR A 471 -37.41 40.26 -35.99
N ASP A 472 -38.30 39.45 -36.57
CA ASP A 472 -38.00 38.75 -37.81
C ASP A 472 -38.12 39.70 -39.03
N TYR A 473 -37.17 39.57 -39.94
CA TYR A 473 -37.05 40.24 -41.23
C TYR A 473 -37.56 39.32 -42.35
N PHE A 474 -37.78 39.87 -43.56
CA PHE A 474 -38.28 39.11 -44.71
C PHE A 474 -37.30 39.18 -45.89
N CYS A 475 -36.82 38.01 -46.34
CA CYS A 475 -35.96 37.86 -47.51
C CYS A 475 -36.65 37.00 -48.60
N ARG A 476 -36.37 37.29 -49.88
CA ARG A 476 -36.89 36.48 -50.99
C ARG A 476 -36.32 35.07 -50.95
N ARG A 477 -37.05 34.12 -51.54
CA ARG A 477 -36.68 32.71 -51.68
C ARG A 477 -36.90 32.20 -53.10
N LYS A 478 -36.15 31.18 -53.50
CA LYS A 478 -36.21 30.50 -54.80
C LYS A 478 -37.59 29.93 -55.18
N THR A 479 -38.31 29.35 -54.21
CA THR A 479 -39.66 28.77 -54.37
C THR A 479 -40.38 28.72 -53.02
N GLY A 480 -41.66 29.10 -52.98
CA GLY A 480 -42.51 29.07 -51.77
C GLY A 480 -42.78 30.46 -51.17
N SER A 481 -43.40 30.49 -49.99
CA SER A 481 -43.62 31.71 -49.21
C SER A 481 -42.30 32.30 -48.68
N ASP A 482 -42.28 33.61 -48.44
CA ASP A 482 -41.10 34.35 -47.99
C ASP A 482 -40.48 33.81 -46.70
N ASN A 483 -39.15 33.91 -46.59
CA ASN A 483 -38.45 33.45 -45.39
C ASN A 483 -38.53 34.50 -44.28
N ILE A 484 -38.96 34.05 -43.10
CA ILE A 484 -38.89 34.75 -41.81
C ILE A 484 -37.45 34.61 -41.29
N CYS A 485 -36.74 35.73 -41.15
CA CYS A 485 -35.29 35.80 -40.94
C CYS A 485 -34.94 36.54 -39.65
N LYS A 486 -34.23 35.90 -38.71
CA LYS A 486 -33.84 36.54 -37.42
C LYS A 486 -32.81 37.69 -37.52
N ASN A 487 -32.37 38.09 -38.72
CA ASN A 487 -31.31 39.08 -38.95
C ASN A 487 -31.67 39.97 -40.15
N SER A 488 -31.22 41.24 -40.14
CA SER A 488 -31.52 42.25 -41.17
C SER A 488 -30.81 42.08 -42.52
N SER A 489 -30.10 40.97 -42.67
CA SER A 489 -29.30 40.65 -43.85
C SER A 489 -30.02 39.65 -44.74
N CYS A 490 -30.00 39.90 -46.05
CA CYS A 490 -30.34 38.93 -47.07
C CYS A 490 -29.14 38.71 -47.99
N TYR A 491 -28.98 37.53 -48.55
CA TYR A 491 -27.94 37.27 -49.54
C TYR A 491 -28.49 36.63 -50.82
N ILE A 492 -27.69 36.75 -51.88
CA ILE A 492 -27.85 36.04 -53.14
C ILE A 492 -26.51 35.40 -53.53
N ALA A 493 -26.52 34.11 -53.83
CA ALA A 493 -25.35 33.33 -54.24
C ALA A 493 -25.56 32.76 -55.65
N ASN A 494 -24.50 32.66 -56.45
CA ASN A 494 -24.53 31.98 -57.75
C ASN A 494 -23.79 30.65 -57.63
N LEU A 495 -24.52 29.53 -57.69
CA LEU A 495 -24.01 28.23 -57.26
C LEU A 495 -23.07 27.54 -58.26
N GLU A 496 -23.18 27.84 -59.56
CA GLU A 496 -22.37 27.21 -60.63
C GLU A 496 -22.03 28.26 -61.73
N GLU A 497 -20.75 28.49 -62.01
CA GLU A 497 -20.35 29.42 -63.11
C GLU A 497 -20.54 28.83 -64.52
N ASN A 498 -20.79 27.51 -64.64
CA ASN A 498 -20.72 26.80 -65.93
C ASN A 498 -22.07 26.48 -66.61
N ASP A 499 -23.22 26.53 -65.92
CA ASP A 499 -24.51 26.32 -66.59
C ASP A 499 -25.69 27.09 -65.93
N LYS A 500 -26.36 27.90 -66.77
CA LYS A 500 -27.70 28.52 -66.60
C LYS A 500 -28.16 28.89 -65.17
N GLY A 501 -27.56 29.94 -64.60
CA GLY A 501 -28.30 30.96 -63.82
C GLY A 501 -28.96 30.48 -62.53
N ASN A 502 -28.37 29.50 -61.84
CA ASN A 502 -28.95 28.89 -60.66
C ASN A 502 -28.62 29.70 -59.39
N TYR A 503 -29.29 30.85 -59.23
CA TYR A 503 -29.18 31.66 -58.02
C TYR A 503 -29.85 30.98 -56.81
N ASP A 504 -29.33 31.25 -55.62
CA ASP A 504 -29.97 30.95 -54.34
C ASP A 504 -30.15 32.21 -53.50
N TRP A 505 -31.27 32.28 -52.78
CA TRP A 505 -31.74 33.45 -52.04
C TRP A 505 -32.14 33.05 -50.63
N ASN A 506 -31.50 33.66 -49.62
CA ASN A 506 -31.74 33.27 -48.24
C ASN A 506 -31.47 34.39 -47.22
N CYS A 507 -31.84 34.10 -45.97
CA CYS A 507 -31.56 34.93 -44.80
C CYS A 507 -30.07 34.93 -44.43
N GLY A 508 -29.60 36.04 -43.85
CA GLY A 508 -28.32 36.13 -43.16
C GLY A 508 -27.16 36.58 -44.03
N ASN A 509 -25.95 36.21 -43.61
CA ASN A 509 -24.71 36.49 -44.33
C ASN A 509 -24.48 35.45 -45.43
N CYS A 510 -23.66 35.80 -46.42
CA CYS A 510 -23.07 34.83 -47.34
C CYS A 510 -22.43 33.67 -46.55
N PRO A 511 -22.83 32.41 -46.80
CA PRO A 511 -22.38 31.28 -46.00
C PRO A 511 -20.95 30.87 -46.36
N ASP A 512 -20.12 30.66 -45.34
CA ASP A 512 -18.79 30.06 -45.49
C ASP A 512 -18.92 28.54 -45.62
N ILE A 513 -19.17 28.05 -46.84
CA ILE A 513 -19.22 26.62 -47.12
C ILE A 513 -17.82 26.10 -47.44
N PRO A 514 -17.18 25.31 -46.55
CA PRO A 514 -15.95 24.62 -46.92
C PRO A 514 -16.24 23.65 -48.06
N ASN A 515 -15.44 23.74 -49.13
CA ASN A 515 -15.45 22.91 -50.35
C ASN A 515 -16.36 23.34 -51.52
N HIS A 516 -17.01 24.52 -51.52
CA HIS A 516 -17.60 25.08 -52.75
C HIS A 516 -17.39 26.61 -52.90
N PRO A 517 -16.66 27.07 -53.92
CA PRO A 517 -16.34 28.49 -54.12
C PRO A 517 -17.43 29.22 -54.93
N PHE A 518 -18.66 29.31 -54.42
CA PHE A 518 -19.65 30.19 -55.03
C PHE A 518 -19.44 31.64 -54.57
N LYS A 519 -19.45 32.57 -55.53
CA LYS A 519 -19.45 34.01 -55.26
C LYS A 519 -20.83 34.40 -54.72
N CYS A 520 -20.86 35.22 -53.69
CA CYS A 520 -22.07 35.66 -53.01
C CYS A 520 -22.08 37.17 -52.78
N ALA A 521 -23.27 37.79 -52.94
CA ALA A 521 -23.51 39.19 -52.66
C ALA A 521 -24.50 39.35 -51.50
N LYS A 522 -24.18 40.24 -50.55
CA LYS A 522 -24.99 40.51 -49.35
C LYS A 522 -25.59 41.92 -49.37
N CYS A 523 -26.86 42.05 -49.02
CA CYS A 523 -27.54 43.32 -48.79
C CYS A 523 -28.13 43.38 -47.37
N ASN A 524 -28.35 44.60 -46.85
CA ASN A 524 -28.84 44.85 -45.48
C ASN A 524 -30.00 45.85 -45.45
N ASN A 525 -30.78 45.82 -44.37
CA ASN A 525 -31.66 46.89 -43.91
C ASN A 525 -32.81 47.29 -44.86
N SER A 526 -33.14 46.45 -45.84
CA SER A 526 -34.33 46.60 -46.67
C SER A 526 -34.94 45.21 -46.94
N PRO A 527 -36.25 45.00 -46.69
CA PRO A 527 -36.89 43.72 -46.97
C PRO A 527 -36.80 43.39 -48.45
N PHE A 528 -36.58 42.10 -48.78
CA PHE A 528 -36.50 41.61 -50.16
C PHE A 528 -35.34 42.17 -51.02
N CYS A 529 -34.29 42.72 -50.43
CA CYS A 529 -33.20 43.39 -51.15
C CYS A 529 -32.32 42.50 -52.06
N ASN A 530 -32.38 41.17 -51.90
CA ASN A 530 -31.47 40.23 -52.57
C ASN A 530 -31.91 39.91 -54.00
N THR A 531 -31.55 40.77 -54.97
CA THR A 531 -31.92 40.59 -56.40
C THR A 531 -30.74 40.13 -57.27
N VAL A 532 -31.05 39.57 -58.46
CA VAL A 532 -30.03 39.18 -59.47
C VAL A 532 -29.25 40.39 -59.98
N GLU A 533 -29.93 41.52 -60.14
CA GLU A 533 -29.32 42.80 -60.53
C GLU A 533 -28.31 43.29 -59.49
N PHE A 534 -28.63 43.18 -58.21
CA PHE A 534 -27.70 43.50 -57.12
C PHE A 534 -26.42 42.64 -57.17
N TYR A 535 -26.56 41.34 -57.47
CA TYR A 535 -25.41 40.43 -57.59
C TYR A 535 -24.45 40.80 -58.72
N ASN A 536 -24.99 41.09 -59.91
CA ASN A 536 -24.17 41.35 -61.11
C ASN A 536 -23.38 42.68 -61.01
N ASN A 537 -23.89 43.65 -60.25
CA ASN A 537 -23.28 44.96 -60.05
C ASN A 537 -22.33 45.01 -58.83
N ALA A 538 -22.05 43.87 -58.19
CA ALA A 538 -21.27 43.80 -56.96
C ALA A 538 -19.74 43.80 -57.20
N LEU A 539 -19.00 44.61 -56.46
CA LEU A 539 -17.53 44.72 -56.55
C LEU A 539 -16.85 43.49 -55.93
N PHE A 540 -15.85 42.90 -56.60
CA PHE A 540 -15.01 41.82 -56.06
C PHE A 540 -13.51 42.15 -56.23
N CYS A 541 -12.71 41.90 -55.20
CA CYS A 541 -11.26 42.17 -55.19
C CYS A 541 -10.44 40.86 -55.19
N TRP A 542 -9.12 40.95 -55.39
CA TRP A 542 -8.21 39.90 -54.95
C TRP A 542 -8.07 39.96 -53.43
N ASN A 543 -8.12 38.80 -52.78
CA ASN A 543 -7.88 38.65 -51.36
C ASN A 543 -6.61 37.80 -51.15
N LYS A 544 -5.64 38.37 -50.42
CA LYS A 544 -4.41 37.72 -49.99
C LYS A 544 -4.14 38.19 -48.57
N THR A 545 -4.32 37.29 -47.61
CA THR A 545 -3.95 37.57 -46.22
C THR A 545 -2.47 37.35 -46.01
N LEU A 546 -2.01 37.73 -44.82
CA LEU A 546 -0.66 37.48 -44.32
C LEU A 546 -0.25 35.98 -44.31
N GLU A 547 -1.16 35.04 -44.53
CA GLU A 547 -0.85 33.60 -44.47
C GLU A 547 -0.93 32.91 -45.84
N MET A 548 -1.29 33.66 -46.89
CA MET A 548 -1.53 33.13 -48.23
C MET A 548 -0.35 33.34 -49.17
N SER A 549 0.08 32.27 -49.85
CA SER A 549 1.11 32.31 -50.90
C SER A 549 0.62 32.97 -52.19
N ILE A 550 -0.63 32.68 -52.59
CA ILE A 550 -1.25 33.12 -53.85
C ILE A 550 -2.56 33.88 -53.52
N PRO A 551 -2.87 35.01 -54.17
CA PRO A 551 -4.17 35.66 -54.04
C PRO A 551 -5.30 34.79 -54.61
N ILE A 552 -6.46 34.82 -53.95
CA ILE A 552 -7.70 34.24 -54.47
C ILE A 552 -8.70 35.35 -54.79
N SER A 553 -9.63 35.12 -55.72
CA SER A 553 -10.75 36.04 -55.92
C SER A 553 -11.61 36.02 -54.66
N ASP A 554 -11.93 37.18 -54.09
CA ASP A 554 -12.80 37.21 -52.92
C ASP A 554 -14.16 36.58 -53.25
N LEU A 555 -14.65 35.74 -52.34
CA LEU A 555 -15.93 35.04 -52.49
C LEU A 555 -17.11 35.96 -52.17
N ARG A 556 -16.85 37.09 -51.50
CA ARG A 556 -17.84 38.07 -51.09
C ARG A 556 -17.64 39.38 -51.83
N ASN A 557 -18.74 40.11 -52.04
CA ASN A 557 -18.65 41.45 -52.58
C ASN A 557 -18.09 42.45 -51.56
N CYS A 558 -17.26 43.37 -52.05
CA CYS A 558 -16.74 44.49 -51.29
C CYS A 558 -17.73 45.67 -51.31
N GLU A 559 -17.83 46.42 -50.22
CA GLU A 559 -18.79 47.52 -50.10
C GLU A 559 -18.33 48.82 -50.80
N SER A 560 -17.04 48.99 -51.15
CA SER A 560 -16.53 50.26 -51.70
C SER A 560 -15.29 50.19 -52.62
N GLN A 561 -14.16 49.63 -52.17
CA GLN A 561 -12.88 49.66 -52.90
C GLN A 561 -12.05 48.37 -52.71
N CYS A 562 -10.96 48.24 -53.46
CA CYS A 562 -9.90 47.23 -53.30
C CYS A 562 -8.57 47.90 -52.93
N PHE A 563 -7.72 47.21 -52.15
CA PHE A 563 -6.35 47.66 -51.84
C PHE A 563 -5.31 46.56 -52.03
N VAL A 564 -4.05 46.97 -52.28
CA VAL A 564 -2.85 46.14 -52.16
C VAL A 564 -1.77 46.93 -51.40
N SER A 565 -1.15 46.32 -50.39
CA SER A 565 -0.08 46.97 -49.63
C SER A 565 1.06 46.02 -49.29
N ARG A 566 2.28 46.57 -49.10
CA ARG A 566 3.44 45.85 -48.56
C ARG A 566 3.90 46.49 -47.26
N ASP A 567 3.95 45.71 -46.18
CA ASP A 567 4.29 46.20 -44.84
C ASP A 567 5.81 46.40 -44.63
N GLU A 568 6.18 46.91 -43.44
CA GLU A 568 7.58 47.02 -42.96
C GLU A 568 8.33 45.69 -42.84
N ASN A 569 7.65 44.55 -42.97
CA ASN A 569 8.23 43.20 -43.01
C ASN A 569 8.32 42.63 -44.43
N GLY A 570 7.87 43.39 -45.45
CA GLY A 570 7.85 42.97 -46.85
C GLY A 570 6.64 42.13 -47.24
N LYS A 571 5.67 42.01 -46.34
CA LYS A 571 4.52 41.11 -46.43
C LYS A 571 3.36 41.79 -47.13
N VAL A 572 2.71 41.08 -48.05
CA VAL A 572 1.64 41.64 -48.90
C VAL A 572 0.28 41.31 -48.35
N THR A 573 -0.59 42.31 -48.33
CA THR A 573 -2.02 42.14 -48.11
C THR A 573 -2.81 42.73 -49.26
N GLN A 574 -3.82 41.99 -49.70
CA GLN A 574 -4.78 42.37 -50.75
C GLN A 574 -6.19 42.09 -50.21
N GLY A 575 -7.16 42.96 -50.46
CA GLY A 575 -8.55 42.70 -50.08
C GLY A 575 -9.51 43.86 -50.33
N CYS A 576 -10.75 43.69 -49.85
CA CYS A 576 -11.76 44.74 -49.80
C CYS A 576 -11.35 45.88 -48.84
N GLY A 577 -11.67 47.11 -49.22
CA GLY A 577 -11.51 48.32 -48.41
C GLY A 577 -10.46 49.28 -48.96
N ILE A 578 -10.06 50.23 -48.10
CA ILE A 578 -9.02 51.23 -48.37
C ILE A 578 -7.70 50.82 -47.70
N CYS A 579 -6.57 51.31 -48.23
CA CYS A 579 -5.25 51.25 -47.62
C CYS A 579 -5.33 51.46 -46.09
N PRO A 580 -4.95 50.48 -45.26
CA PRO A 580 -5.17 50.54 -43.82
C PRO A 580 -4.32 51.64 -43.16
N SER A 581 -4.99 52.68 -42.67
CA SER A 581 -4.40 53.91 -42.11
C SER A 581 -3.42 53.68 -40.94
N ASN A 582 -3.56 52.56 -40.23
CA ASN A 582 -2.73 52.20 -39.08
C ASN A 582 -1.57 51.25 -39.44
N SER A 583 -1.38 50.92 -40.72
CA SER A 583 -0.34 50.01 -41.14
C SER A 583 0.99 50.72 -41.36
N LYS A 584 2.07 50.03 -40.97
CA LYS A 584 3.46 50.37 -41.30
C LYS A 584 3.78 50.17 -42.81
N SER A 585 2.78 50.15 -43.70
CA SER A 585 3.02 50.00 -45.14
C SER A 585 3.51 51.32 -45.71
N LYS A 586 4.78 51.38 -46.11
CA LYS A 586 5.31 52.52 -46.87
C LYS A 586 4.88 52.50 -48.34
N ASP A 587 4.33 51.37 -48.81
CA ASP A 587 3.94 51.12 -50.20
C ASP A 587 2.51 50.53 -50.21
N CYS A 588 1.51 51.31 -50.62
CA CYS A 588 0.10 50.87 -50.76
C CYS A 588 -0.59 51.52 -51.96
N VAL A 589 -1.48 50.78 -52.62
CA VAL A 589 -2.26 51.21 -53.79
C VAL A 589 -3.73 50.81 -53.60
N ASN A 590 -4.64 51.77 -53.81
CA ASN A 590 -6.10 51.54 -53.86
C ASN A 590 -6.58 51.53 -55.33
N CYS A 591 -7.69 50.82 -55.58
CA CYS A 591 -8.38 50.84 -56.86
C CYS A 591 -9.87 50.45 -56.68
N ASN A 592 -10.70 50.75 -57.68
CA ASN A 592 -12.17 50.69 -57.60
C ASN A 592 -12.81 49.82 -58.71
N GLU A 593 -12.01 49.00 -59.38
CA GLU A 593 -12.46 48.07 -60.42
C GLU A 593 -12.41 46.62 -59.90
N ARG A 594 -13.09 45.70 -60.61
CA ARG A 594 -13.09 44.29 -60.23
C ARG A 594 -11.68 43.70 -60.41
N TYR A 595 -11.13 43.06 -59.36
CA TYR A 595 -9.83 42.38 -59.37
C TYR A 595 -8.59 43.26 -59.69
N CYS A 596 -8.64 44.56 -59.38
CA CYS A 596 -7.60 45.52 -59.78
C CYS A 596 -6.32 45.57 -58.91
N ASN A 597 -6.28 44.88 -57.77
CA ASN A 597 -5.31 45.09 -56.70
C ASN A 597 -4.15 44.06 -56.69
N GLU A 598 -3.28 44.05 -57.68
CA GLU A 598 -2.20 43.04 -57.85
C GLU A 598 -0.87 43.32 -57.09
N GLU A 599 -0.14 42.26 -56.69
CA GLU A 599 1.12 42.40 -55.91
C GLU A 599 2.25 43.15 -56.64
N ARG A 600 2.32 43.09 -57.98
CA ARG A 600 3.37 43.80 -58.76
C ARG A 600 3.31 45.33 -58.64
N LEU A 601 2.22 45.87 -58.08
CA LEU A 601 2.03 47.30 -57.85
C LEU A 601 2.81 47.85 -56.64
N VAL A 602 3.52 46.99 -55.88
CA VAL A 602 4.33 47.40 -54.71
C VAL A 602 5.79 46.89 -54.79
N PRO A 603 6.81 47.74 -54.51
CA PRO A 603 8.23 47.39 -54.69
C PRO A 603 8.72 46.17 -53.93
N LYS A 604 9.79 45.54 -54.43
CA LYS A 604 10.50 44.44 -53.77
C LYS A 604 11.57 44.97 -52.80
N GLN A 605 11.95 44.15 -51.83
CA GLN A 605 12.82 44.44 -50.70
C GLN A 605 13.80 43.26 -50.47
N CYS A 606 15.10 43.53 -50.28
CA CYS A 606 16.11 42.52 -49.92
C CYS A 606 16.89 42.92 -48.66
N TRP A 607 17.42 41.96 -47.92
CA TRP A 607 18.27 42.20 -46.74
C TRP A 607 19.69 42.61 -47.11
N ILE A 608 20.29 43.44 -46.26
CA ILE A 608 21.72 43.79 -46.22
C ILE A 608 22.30 43.31 -44.85
N ASN A 609 23.63 43.24 -44.73
CA ASN A 609 24.34 42.71 -43.54
C ASN A 609 23.84 43.25 -42.19
N ASP A 610 23.57 44.54 -42.07
CA ASP A 610 23.20 45.20 -40.80
C ASP A 610 21.68 45.22 -40.51
N LYS A 611 20.92 44.28 -41.10
CA LYS A 611 19.43 44.21 -41.07
C LYS A 611 18.73 45.37 -41.79
N GLU A 612 19.47 46.21 -42.49
CA GLU A 612 18.91 47.19 -43.42
C GLU A 612 18.28 46.50 -44.65
N ILE A 613 17.46 47.27 -45.37
CA ILE A 613 16.65 46.78 -46.50
C ILE A 613 16.88 47.69 -47.71
N CYS A 614 17.34 47.13 -48.83
CA CYS A 614 17.30 47.82 -50.12
C CYS A 614 15.97 47.55 -50.83
N LYS A 615 15.37 48.60 -51.43
CA LYS A 615 14.21 48.47 -52.32
C LYS A 615 14.68 48.27 -53.76
N THR A 616 13.92 47.51 -54.54
CA THR A 616 14.21 47.25 -55.95
C THR A 616 12.93 46.90 -56.73
N GLU A 617 13.03 46.85 -58.06
CA GLU A 617 11.94 46.40 -58.94
C GLU A 617 11.64 44.90 -58.70
N TYR A 618 10.40 44.49 -58.96
CA TYR A 618 9.90 43.15 -58.61
C TYR A 618 10.80 42.00 -59.12
N ASP A 619 11.36 42.14 -60.32
CA ASP A 619 12.17 41.11 -60.97
C ASP A 619 13.65 41.04 -60.55
N THR A 620 14.15 41.98 -59.74
CA THR A 620 15.58 42.03 -59.34
C THR A 620 15.88 41.06 -58.18
N PRO A 621 16.90 40.18 -58.25
CA PRO A 621 17.17 39.18 -57.21
C PRO A 621 17.81 39.74 -55.93
N CYS A 622 17.75 38.95 -54.86
CA CYS A 622 18.50 39.13 -53.61
C CYS A 622 19.60 38.06 -53.50
N PHE A 623 20.73 38.33 -52.82
CA PHE A 623 21.83 37.36 -52.66
C PHE A 623 22.32 37.16 -51.22
N THR A 624 23.01 36.03 -50.96
CA THR A 624 23.75 35.73 -49.72
C THR A 624 24.98 34.84 -49.99
N GLU A 625 26.14 35.14 -49.40
CA GLU A 625 27.38 34.32 -49.50
C GLU A 625 28.13 34.13 -48.16
N ARG A 626 28.97 33.08 -48.07
CA ARG A 626 29.88 32.81 -46.94
C ARG A 626 31.35 33.08 -47.26
N THR A 627 32.08 33.68 -46.31
CA THR A 627 33.54 33.86 -46.35
C THR A 627 34.30 32.62 -45.83
N LEU A 628 35.63 32.58 -46.00
CA LEU A 628 36.50 31.52 -45.45
C LEU A 628 36.42 31.40 -43.92
N ASN A 629 36.16 32.51 -43.23
CA ASN A 629 35.94 32.56 -41.78
C ASN A 629 34.46 32.39 -41.40
N ASN A 630 33.65 31.85 -42.32
CA ASN A 630 32.23 31.54 -42.17
C ASN A 630 31.30 32.74 -41.88
N GLN A 631 31.75 33.98 -42.14
CA GLN A 631 30.92 35.19 -42.05
C GLN A 631 29.96 35.29 -43.24
N ILE A 632 28.81 35.95 -43.06
CA ILE A 632 27.73 36.03 -44.05
C ILE A 632 27.67 37.44 -44.67
N ASN A 633 27.64 37.51 -46.01
CA ASN A 633 27.40 38.74 -46.78
C ASN A 633 26.05 38.66 -47.51
N LYS A 634 25.33 39.79 -47.67
CA LYS A 634 23.99 39.90 -48.28
C LYS A 634 23.81 41.22 -49.05
N GLY A 635 22.92 41.22 -50.05
CA GLY A 635 22.45 42.46 -50.67
C GLY A 635 21.41 42.28 -51.79
N CYS A 636 21.08 43.40 -52.45
CA CYS A 636 20.33 43.41 -53.72
C CYS A 636 21.27 43.11 -54.91
N GLY A 637 20.80 42.36 -55.90
CA GLY A 637 21.55 42.04 -57.12
C GLY A 637 22.12 40.63 -57.16
N LYS A 638 23.26 40.46 -57.86
CA LYS A 638 23.91 39.15 -58.11
C LYS A 638 25.18 38.98 -57.25
N CYS A 639 25.52 37.73 -56.96
CA CYS A 639 26.71 37.33 -56.19
C CYS A 639 28.05 37.69 -56.84
N SER A 640 29.11 37.70 -56.03
CA SER A 640 30.51 37.73 -56.46
C SER A 640 31.15 36.33 -56.51
N SER A 641 30.81 35.43 -55.57
CA SER A 641 31.28 34.03 -55.52
C SER A 641 30.26 33.06 -56.12
N THR A 642 30.71 31.90 -56.63
CA THR A 642 29.84 30.83 -57.15
C THR A 642 29.75 29.61 -56.22
N SER A 643 30.83 29.24 -55.51
CA SER A 643 30.86 28.02 -54.68
C SER A 643 30.33 28.20 -53.25
N THR A 644 30.09 29.45 -52.83
CA THR A 644 29.61 29.78 -51.47
C THR A 644 28.48 30.82 -51.47
N CYS A 645 27.74 31.00 -52.58
CA CYS A 645 26.65 31.98 -52.70
C CYS A 645 25.33 31.39 -53.19
N LYS A 646 24.21 32.01 -52.78
CA LYS A 646 22.82 31.69 -53.19
C LYS A 646 22.12 32.98 -53.63
N GLN A 647 21.28 32.87 -54.67
CA GLN A 647 20.44 33.97 -55.19
C GLN A 647 18.97 33.55 -55.18
N CYS A 648 18.06 34.50 -55.02
CA CYS A 648 16.63 34.22 -54.94
C CYS A 648 15.75 35.38 -55.46
N LYS A 649 14.59 35.03 -56.03
CA LYS A 649 13.67 35.97 -56.69
C LYS A 649 12.53 36.48 -55.81
N ASP A 650 12.26 35.84 -54.67
CA ASP A 650 11.18 36.27 -53.79
C ASP A 650 11.59 37.46 -52.90
N ASN A 651 10.61 38.04 -52.22
CA ASN A 651 10.84 39.18 -51.34
C ASN A 651 11.59 38.76 -50.06
N ARG A 652 12.69 39.46 -49.70
CA ARG A 652 13.50 39.21 -48.49
C ARG A 652 14.01 37.77 -48.29
N CYS A 653 14.07 37.00 -49.38
CA CYS A 653 14.47 35.60 -49.41
C CYS A 653 15.94 35.35 -49.02
N ASN A 654 16.77 36.39 -48.98
CA ASN A 654 18.18 36.32 -48.60
C ASN A 654 18.37 36.39 -47.07
N SER A 655 17.62 35.54 -46.34
CA SER A 655 17.56 35.56 -44.88
C SER A 655 18.68 34.75 -44.22
N GLU A 656 19.00 35.10 -42.97
CA GLU A 656 20.13 34.52 -42.22
C GLU A 656 19.90 33.05 -41.81
N LYS A 657 18.64 32.60 -41.74
CA LYS A 657 18.26 31.26 -41.26
C LYS A 657 18.28 30.18 -42.34
N GLU A 658 18.43 30.56 -43.61
CA GLU A 658 18.31 29.65 -44.75
C GLU A 658 19.65 29.33 -45.45
N PHE A 659 20.77 29.67 -44.79
CA PHE A 659 22.09 29.58 -45.40
C PHE A 659 22.95 28.45 -44.81
N PRO A 660 23.13 27.33 -45.54
CA PRO A 660 23.80 26.14 -45.04
C PRO A 660 25.30 26.35 -44.80
N TYR A 661 25.89 25.42 -44.05
CA TYR A 661 27.34 25.19 -43.98
C TYR A 661 27.77 24.30 -45.15
N PHE A 662 29.08 24.19 -45.40
CA PHE A 662 29.60 23.41 -46.51
C PHE A 662 30.64 22.39 -46.00
N CYS A 663 30.42 21.10 -46.22
CA CYS A 663 31.34 20.02 -45.88
C CYS A 663 31.81 19.29 -47.15
N LYS A 664 32.91 18.55 -47.07
CA LYS A 664 33.25 17.57 -48.12
C LYS A 664 32.30 16.38 -48.02
N SER A 665 31.89 15.87 -49.17
CA SER A 665 31.10 14.65 -49.32
C SER A 665 31.67 13.78 -50.44
N VAL A 666 31.15 12.55 -50.56
CA VAL A 666 31.59 11.58 -51.58
C VAL A 666 31.27 12.08 -53.00
N ASP A 667 30.15 12.81 -53.15
CA ASP A 667 29.68 13.38 -54.42
C ASP A 667 30.22 14.79 -54.71
N GLY A 668 31.15 15.30 -53.89
CA GLY A 668 31.72 16.66 -53.99
C GLY A 668 31.39 17.55 -52.80
N ASP A 669 31.32 18.86 -53.03
CA ASP A 669 31.02 19.85 -52.00
C ASP A 669 29.52 19.88 -51.68
N LYS A 670 29.17 19.73 -50.40
CA LYS A 670 27.79 19.49 -49.96
C LYS A 670 27.31 20.52 -48.96
N GLU A 671 26.09 21.01 -49.20
CA GLU A 671 25.33 21.85 -48.27
C GLU A 671 24.86 21.04 -47.04
N CYS A 672 25.09 21.60 -45.85
CA CYS A 672 24.82 20.99 -44.56
C CYS A 672 24.02 21.95 -43.67
N SER A 673 23.00 21.45 -42.98
CA SER A 673 22.19 22.25 -42.04
C SER A 673 22.95 22.63 -40.75
N GLU A 674 23.98 21.86 -40.39
CA GLU A 674 24.74 21.97 -39.15
C GLU A 674 26.22 22.34 -39.44
N PRO A 675 26.93 23.03 -38.51
CA PRO A 675 28.35 23.38 -38.64
C PRO A 675 29.30 22.19 -38.49
N ASP A 676 28.76 21.04 -38.12
CA ASP A 676 29.50 19.81 -37.86
C ASP A 676 29.70 19.06 -39.19
N CYS A 677 30.95 18.69 -39.48
CA CYS A 677 31.29 17.76 -40.55
C CYS A 677 31.98 16.55 -39.94
N PHE A 678 31.69 15.34 -40.43
CA PHE A 678 32.40 14.14 -40.01
C PHE A 678 33.18 13.48 -41.15
N ILE A 679 34.16 12.68 -40.74
CA ILE A 679 34.91 11.75 -41.58
C ILE A 679 35.03 10.42 -40.84
N SER A 680 34.74 9.32 -41.53
CA SER A 680 34.81 7.96 -40.98
C SER A 680 35.58 6.99 -41.87
N LYS A 681 36.04 5.89 -41.25
CA LYS A 681 36.85 4.85 -41.87
C LYS A 681 36.42 3.48 -41.34
N ASP A 682 36.08 2.57 -42.24
CA ASP A 682 35.82 1.16 -41.93
C ASP A 682 37.17 0.44 -41.73
N ASN A 683 37.24 -0.50 -40.79
CA ASN A 683 38.43 -1.34 -40.60
C ASN A 683 38.71 -2.28 -41.80
N ASN A 684 37.70 -2.58 -42.62
CA ASN A 684 37.82 -3.49 -43.76
C ASN A 684 37.95 -2.79 -45.13
N GLN A 685 37.94 -1.45 -45.19
CA GLN A 685 38.04 -0.70 -46.44
C GLN A 685 39.08 0.44 -46.35
N SER A 686 39.79 0.70 -47.46
CA SER A 686 40.82 1.75 -47.54
C SER A 686 40.26 3.16 -47.82
N SER A 687 38.94 3.32 -47.98
CA SER A 687 38.28 4.57 -48.35
C SER A 687 37.71 5.32 -47.14
N PHE A 688 37.93 6.63 -47.11
CA PHE A 688 37.26 7.55 -46.18
C PHE A 688 35.85 7.90 -46.67
N VAL A 689 34.90 8.00 -45.74
CA VAL A 689 33.55 8.52 -45.97
C VAL A 689 33.43 9.89 -45.32
N TYR A 690 32.89 10.87 -46.06
CA TYR A 690 32.74 12.26 -45.62
C TYR A 690 31.26 12.67 -45.68
N ASN A 691 30.75 13.34 -44.65
CA ASN A 691 29.38 13.86 -44.68
C ASN A 691 29.15 15.00 -43.67
N CYS A 692 27.97 15.60 -43.77
CA CYS A 692 27.43 16.53 -42.78
C CYS A 692 27.13 15.80 -41.44
N GLY A 693 27.26 16.52 -40.34
CA GLY A 693 26.80 16.11 -39.01
C GLY A 693 27.88 15.52 -38.12
N LYS A 694 27.42 14.85 -37.06
CA LYS A 694 28.24 14.20 -36.02
C LYS A 694 28.47 12.73 -36.35
N CYS A 695 29.44 12.11 -35.67
CA CYS A 695 29.67 10.68 -35.76
C CYS A 695 28.46 9.91 -35.22
N PRO A 696 27.97 8.88 -35.94
CA PRO A 696 26.77 8.16 -35.55
C PRO A 696 26.92 7.48 -34.19
N THR A 697 25.89 7.59 -33.36
CA THR A 697 25.76 6.83 -32.12
C THR A 697 25.05 5.49 -32.40
N SER A 698 25.45 4.43 -31.69
CA SER A 698 25.12 3.03 -31.98
C SER A 698 23.65 2.60 -31.75
N SER A 699 22.72 3.55 -31.74
CA SER A 699 21.28 3.34 -31.52
C SER A 699 20.41 3.50 -32.78
N SER A 700 21.01 3.66 -33.98
CA SER A 700 20.27 3.93 -35.23
C SER A 700 20.62 2.97 -36.39
N LYS A 701 19.91 1.83 -36.42
CA LYS A 701 19.60 0.96 -37.60
C LYS A 701 20.71 0.50 -38.57
N LEU A 702 21.99 0.75 -38.29
CA LEU A 702 23.13 0.11 -38.94
C LEU A 702 24.03 -0.53 -37.87
N SER A 703 24.32 -1.82 -38.01
CA SER A 703 25.28 -2.53 -37.18
C SER A 703 26.69 -2.08 -37.59
N PHE A 704 27.20 -1.07 -36.90
CA PHE A 704 28.53 -0.48 -37.11
C PHE A 704 29.53 -0.93 -36.04
N ASP A 705 29.61 -2.24 -35.82
CA ASP A 705 30.67 -2.83 -35.01
C ASP A 705 32.00 -2.70 -35.76
N GLY A 706 32.79 -1.68 -35.41
CA GLY A 706 34.15 -1.48 -35.94
C GLY A 706 34.34 -0.33 -36.93
N ILE A 707 33.47 0.68 -37.01
CA ILE A 707 33.78 1.93 -37.74
C ILE A 707 34.38 2.99 -36.81
N GLN A 708 35.48 3.60 -37.25
CA GLN A 708 36.10 4.75 -36.59
C GLN A 708 35.59 6.06 -37.20
N CYS A 709 35.36 7.08 -36.39
CA CYS A 709 34.85 8.37 -36.87
C CYS A 709 35.41 9.57 -36.08
N ALA A 710 35.64 10.68 -36.79
CA ALA A 710 36.09 11.97 -36.26
C ALA A 710 35.20 13.13 -36.74
N GLU A 711 34.98 14.13 -35.87
CA GLU A 711 34.13 15.32 -36.11
C GLU A 711 34.97 16.60 -36.09
N CYS A 712 34.71 17.51 -37.04
CA CYS A 712 35.25 18.87 -37.05
C CYS A 712 34.13 19.90 -37.16
N LYS A 713 34.41 21.16 -36.81
CA LYS A 713 33.39 22.22 -36.67
C LYS A 713 33.89 23.56 -37.22
N ASN A 714 32.94 24.43 -37.55
CA ASN A 714 33.12 25.89 -37.73
C ASN A 714 34.08 26.35 -38.84
N SER A 715 34.43 25.47 -39.79
CA SER A 715 35.20 25.84 -40.98
C SER A 715 34.67 25.05 -42.18
N PRO A 716 34.41 25.70 -43.34
CA PRO A 716 33.94 24.99 -44.52
C PRO A 716 34.98 23.96 -44.96
N PHE A 717 34.52 22.76 -45.31
CA PHE A 717 35.36 21.65 -45.80
C PHE A 717 36.41 21.11 -44.80
N CYS A 718 36.19 21.25 -43.49
CA CYS A 718 37.15 20.82 -42.47
C CYS A 718 37.42 19.29 -42.41
N ASN A 719 36.49 18.47 -42.90
CA ASN A 719 36.53 17.01 -42.77
C ASN A 719 37.45 16.36 -43.81
N THR A 720 38.75 16.38 -43.55
CA THR A 720 39.80 15.87 -44.46
C THR A 720 40.48 14.59 -43.95
N PRO A 721 41.10 13.76 -44.82
CA PRO A 721 41.87 12.58 -44.39
C PRO A 721 42.97 12.91 -43.39
N LYS A 722 43.66 14.05 -43.60
CA LYS A 722 44.69 14.55 -42.68
C LYS A 722 44.12 14.78 -41.29
N PHE A 723 42.97 15.45 -41.20
CA PHE A 723 42.30 15.68 -39.92
C PHE A 723 41.99 14.37 -39.19
N PHE A 724 41.47 13.34 -39.89
CA PHE A 724 41.18 12.04 -39.27
C PHE A 724 42.43 11.32 -38.75
N GLU A 725 43.52 11.30 -39.53
CA GLU A 725 44.72 10.57 -39.14
C GLU A 725 45.48 11.24 -37.99
N GLU A 726 45.25 12.51 -37.71
CA GLU A 726 45.79 13.23 -36.54
C GLU A 726 45.04 12.94 -35.22
N GLN A 727 43.91 12.21 -35.25
CA GLN A 727 43.08 11.95 -34.07
C GLN A 727 43.51 10.75 -33.22
N LEU A 728 43.31 10.83 -31.89
CA LEU A 728 43.62 9.76 -30.93
C LEU A 728 42.46 8.74 -30.83
N PHE A 729 42.76 7.45 -30.98
CA PHE A 729 41.83 6.33 -30.75
C PHE A 729 42.46 5.31 -29.79
N CYS A 730 41.65 4.69 -28.92
CA CYS A 730 42.11 3.76 -27.88
C CYS A 730 41.46 2.37 -28.03
N TRP A 731 41.95 1.36 -27.30
CA TRP A 731 41.21 0.12 -27.07
C TRP A 731 40.07 0.34 -26.07
N GLU A 732 38.96 -0.34 -26.28
CA GLU A 732 37.77 -0.35 -25.42
C GLU A 732 37.36 -1.81 -25.09
N ASN A 733 36.63 -2.01 -23.99
CA ASN A 733 36.05 -3.31 -23.64
C ASN A 733 34.98 -3.74 -24.66
N SER A 734 34.94 -5.02 -25.04
CA SER A 734 33.78 -5.57 -25.74
C SER A 734 32.55 -5.58 -24.83
N ASN A 735 31.40 -5.21 -25.39
CA ASN A 735 30.08 -5.30 -24.73
C ASN A 735 29.42 -6.69 -24.88
N THR A 736 30.15 -7.69 -25.37
CA THR A 736 29.66 -9.08 -25.47
C THR A 736 30.31 -9.94 -24.37
N ASP A 737 29.62 -10.98 -23.90
CA ASP A 737 30.07 -11.87 -22.81
C ASP A 737 31.35 -12.70 -23.10
N LYS A 738 32.09 -12.35 -24.16
CA LYS A 738 33.41 -12.88 -24.49
C LYS A 738 34.46 -11.85 -24.10
N MET A 739 35.34 -12.19 -23.15
CA MET A 739 36.50 -11.36 -22.79
C MET A 739 37.36 -11.08 -24.05
N GLY A 740 37.28 -9.84 -24.55
CA GLY A 740 38.00 -9.39 -25.74
C GLY A 740 38.04 -7.86 -25.82
N MET A 741 39.10 -7.34 -26.41
CA MET A 741 39.32 -5.90 -26.62
C MET A 741 38.92 -5.52 -28.05
N VAL A 742 38.32 -4.34 -28.22
CA VAL A 742 37.90 -3.82 -29.54
C VAL A 742 38.47 -2.43 -29.79
N LYS A 743 38.70 -2.08 -31.05
CA LYS A 743 39.13 -0.72 -31.42
C LYS A 743 38.01 0.26 -31.10
N GLY A 744 38.31 1.29 -30.31
CA GLY A 744 37.35 2.35 -29.99
C GLY A 744 36.86 3.07 -31.24
N ALA A 745 35.54 3.29 -31.30
CA ALA A 745 34.87 3.85 -32.48
C ALA A 745 35.03 5.38 -32.61
N ARG A 746 35.49 6.06 -31.55
CA ARG A 746 35.52 7.53 -31.45
C ARG A 746 36.87 8.08 -31.02
N VAL A 747 37.07 9.35 -31.34
CA VAL A 747 38.23 10.13 -30.92
C VAL A 747 38.21 10.36 -29.41
N CYS A 748 39.31 10.02 -28.75
CA CYS A 748 39.55 10.31 -27.34
C CYS A 748 40.16 11.70 -27.16
N LYS A 749 39.72 12.45 -26.14
CA LYS A 749 40.08 13.87 -25.96
C LYS A 749 41.55 14.14 -25.60
N SER A 750 42.26 13.19 -24.99
CA SER A 750 43.61 13.43 -24.45
C SER A 750 44.46 12.18 -24.25
N LYS A 751 43.93 11.14 -23.61
CA LYS A 751 44.65 9.92 -23.22
C LYS A 751 43.79 8.67 -23.39
N CYS A 752 44.47 7.53 -23.51
CA CYS A 752 43.92 6.19 -23.31
C CYS A 752 44.25 5.72 -21.89
N PHE A 753 43.38 4.94 -21.26
CA PHE A 753 43.67 4.24 -20.00
C PHE A 753 43.51 2.72 -20.11
N VAL A 754 44.27 2.01 -19.29
CA VAL A 754 44.10 0.59 -18.96
C VAL A 754 44.18 0.43 -17.45
N SER A 755 43.27 -0.35 -16.87
CA SER A 755 43.17 -0.56 -15.43
C SER A 755 42.80 -2.00 -15.07
N ARG A 756 43.27 -2.47 -13.92
CA ARG A 756 42.93 -3.77 -13.35
C ARG A 756 42.26 -3.61 -11.98
N GLU A 757 41.14 -4.29 -11.79
CA GLU A 757 40.43 -4.41 -10.51
C GLU A 757 41.05 -5.51 -9.63
N ILE A 758 40.73 -5.53 -8.32
CA ILE A 758 41.22 -6.54 -7.35
C ILE A 758 40.77 -7.96 -7.73
N ASN A 759 39.61 -8.10 -8.38
CA ASN A 759 39.07 -9.35 -8.91
C ASN A 759 39.75 -9.81 -10.23
N GLY A 760 40.70 -9.02 -10.74
CA GLY A 760 41.45 -9.29 -11.97
C GLY A 760 40.84 -8.78 -13.28
N LYS A 761 39.65 -8.20 -13.24
CA LYS A 761 38.98 -7.64 -14.41
C LYS A 761 39.77 -6.46 -14.99
N LEU A 762 39.89 -6.44 -16.32
CA LEU A 762 40.53 -5.37 -17.07
C LEU A 762 39.49 -4.40 -17.64
N ASN A 763 39.76 -3.11 -17.50
CA ASN A 763 38.96 -2.04 -18.13
C ASN A 763 39.86 -1.12 -18.96
N PHE A 764 39.42 -0.81 -20.18
CA PHE A 764 40.12 -0.05 -21.22
C PHE A 764 39.20 1.06 -21.75
N GLY A 765 39.75 2.23 -22.08
CA GLY A 765 39.00 3.24 -22.84
C GLY A 765 39.70 4.59 -22.98
N CYS A 766 38.97 5.58 -23.49
CA CYS A 766 39.37 6.99 -23.45
C CYS A 766 39.35 7.53 -22.00
N GLY A 767 40.36 8.31 -21.61
CA GLY A 767 40.36 9.07 -20.36
C GLY A 767 41.63 8.94 -19.54
N GLU A 768 41.54 9.39 -18.29
CA GLU A 768 42.61 9.27 -17.29
C GLU A 768 42.28 8.18 -16.26
N CYS A 769 43.24 7.86 -15.40
CA CYS A 769 43.00 6.94 -14.28
C CYS A 769 42.17 7.62 -13.19
N GLU A 770 41.06 6.99 -12.81
CA GLU A 770 40.28 7.39 -11.63
C GLU A 770 40.96 6.85 -10.35
N ASP A 771 41.02 7.65 -9.30
CA ASP A 771 41.74 7.34 -8.04
C ASP A 771 41.27 6.06 -7.33
N THR A 772 40.10 5.53 -7.71
CA THR A 772 39.51 4.29 -7.18
C THR A 772 40.08 3.02 -7.82
N LYS A 773 40.84 3.11 -8.92
CA LYS A 773 41.35 1.96 -9.68
C LYS A 773 42.77 1.59 -9.24
N LEU A 774 42.88 0.50 -8.47
CA LEU A 774 44.10 0.09 -7.74
C LEU A 774 45.38 -0.06 -8.58
N ASP A 775 45.25 -0.46 -9.85
CA ASP A 775 46.34 -0.55 -10.81
C ASP A 775 45.87 0.01 -12.15
N CYS A 776 46.28 1.25 -12.46
CA CYS A 776 45.91 1.91 -13.71
C CYS A 776 47.09 2.64 -14.34
N LYS A 777 47.15 2.64 -15.67
CA LYS A 777 48.09 3.43 -16.48
C LYS A 777 47.37 4.19 -17.59
N THR A 778 47.97 5.30 -18.00
CA THR A 778 47.55 6.08 -19.17
C THR A 778 48.67 6.20 -20.20
N CYS A 779 48.29 6.50 -21.44
CA CYS A 779 49.20 6.72 -22.56
C CYS A 779 48.52 7.58 -23.64
N THR A 780 49.29 8.14 -24.57
CA THR A 780 48.86 9.21 -25.51
C THR A 780 48.93 8.82 -26.98
N GLU A 781 49.30 7.59 -27.31
CA GLU A 781 49.41 7.11 -28.70
C GLU A 781 48.16 6.30 -29.10
N LYS A 782 47.90 6.17 -30.40
CA LYS A 782 46.79 5.33 -30.88
C LYS A 782 46.96 3.89 -30.37
N TYR A 783 45.93 3.33 -29.74
CA TYR A 783 45.88 1.92 -29.28
C TYR A 783 46.95 1.50 -28.25
N CYS A 784 47.53 2.45 -27.52
CA CYS A 784 48.60 2.17 -26.57
C CYS A 784 48.18 1.45 -25.27
N ASN A 785 46.89 1.44 -24.93
CA ASN A 785 46.38 0.98 -23.63
C ASN A 785 46.21 -0.55 -23.56
N GLU A 786 47.33 -1.26 -23.56
CA GLU A 786 47.41 -2.72 -23.53
C GLU A 786 47.57 -3.28 -22.10
N GLU A 787 47.16 -4.54 -21.87
CA GLU A 787 47.20 -5.18 -20.55
C GLU A 787 48.59 -5.14 -19.88
N ARG A 788 49.67 -5.29 -20.66
CA ARG A 788 51.05 -5.32 -20.16
C ARG A 788 51.49 -4.06 -19.39
N LEU A 789 50.76 -2.94 -19.50
CA LEU A 789 51.05 -1.71 -18.77
C LEU A 789 50.66 -1.79 -17.28
N VAL A 790 49.73 -2.69 -16.90
CA VAL A 790 49.29 -2.85 -15.51
C VAL A 790 49.85 -4.13 -14.88
N PRO A 791 50.30 -4.09 -13.60
CA PRO A 791 50.80 -5.27 -12.91
C PRO A 791 49.85 -6.46 -12.96
N LYS A 792 50.43 -7.65 -12.95
CA LYS A 792 49.73 -8.91 -12.75
C LYS A 792 49.63 -9.19 -11.26
N HIS A 793 48.54 -9.81 -10.82
CA HIS A 793 48.40 -10.30 -9.44
C HIS A 793 48.42 -11.83 -9.43
N CYS A 794 49.01 -12.39 -8.38
CA CYS A 794 49.06 -13.82 -8.10
C CYS A 794 48.61 -14.06 -6.66
N TRP A 795 47.91 -15.16 -6.40
CA TRP A 795 47.52 -15.51 -5.04
C TRP A 795 48.74 -15.84 -4.18
N ILE A 796 48.71 -15.43 -2.91
CA ILE A 796 49.57 -15.91 -1.82
C ILE A 796 48.77 -16.91 -0.98
N ASN A 797 47.52 -16.58 -0.65
CA ASN A 797 46.54 -17.43 0.01
C ASN A 797 45.12 -17.04 -0.47
N GLU A 798 44.06 -17.48 0.20
CA GLU A 798 42.67 -17.23 -0.23
C GLU A 798 42.24 -15.75 -0.16
N ASN A 799 42.94 -14.90 0.61
CA ASN A 799 42.58 -13.49 0.82
C ASN A 799 43.70 -12.49 0.44
N GLU A 800 44.92 -12.95 0.20
CA GLU A 800 46.08 -12.11 -0.09
C GLU A 800 46.68 -12.39 -1.45
N ILE A 801 47.06 -11.30 -2.15
CA ILE A 801 47.67 -11.30 -3.48
C ILE A 801 49.00 -10.56 -3.47
N CYS A 802 49.98 -11.02 -4.24
CA CYS A 802 51.18 -10.27 -4.60
C CYS A 802 51.03 -9.66 -5.99
N LYS A 803 51.68 -8.50 -6.21
CA LYS A 803 51.79 -7.86 -7.53
C LYS A 803 53.14 -8.15 -8.16
N THR A 804 53.18 -8.36 -9.48
CA THR A 804 54.41 -8.58 -10.23
C THR A 804 54.27 -8.12 -11.68
N ASP A 805 55.39 -7.95 -12.39
CA ASP A 805 55.38 -7.52 -13.80
C ASP A 805 54.73 -8.58 -14.69
N PHE A 806 54.18 -8.15 -15.83
CA PHE A 806 53.35 -9.01 -16.69
C PHE A 806 54.05 -10.32 -17.10
N ASP A 807 55.35 -10.28 -17.38
CA ASP A 807 56.13 -11.45 -17.83
C ASP A 807 56.57 -12.38 -16.68
N ILE A 808 56.47 -11.94 -15.41
CA ILE A 808 56.91 -12.72 -14.25
C ILE A 808 55.81 -13.71 -13.85
N PRO A 809 56.05 -15.04 -13.80
CA PRO A 809 55.00 -16.02 -13.54
C PRO A 809 54.44 -15.95 -12.11
N CYS A 810 53.17 -16.36 -11.98
CA CYS A 810 52.61 -16.81 -10.72
C CYS A 810 53.05 -18.26 -10.47
N HIS A 811 53.25 -18.66 -9.22
CA HIS A 811 53.64 -20.03 -8.86
C HIS A 811 52.81 -20.62 -7.71
N MET A 812 52.87 -21.95 -7.62
CA MET A 812 52.47 -22.76 -6.46
C MET A 812 53.56 -23.83 -6.26
N GLU A 813 54.12 -23.90 -5.06
CA GLU A 813 55.16 -24.88 -4.70
C GLU A 813 54.84 -25.64 -3.40
N ARG A 814 55.32 -26.88 -3.29
CA ARG A 814 55.26 -27.67 -2.05
C ARG A 814 56.58 -27.52 -1.29
N ILE A 815 56.51 -27.07 -0.04
CA ILE A 815 57.67 -27.03 0.85
C ILE A 815 57.87 -28.36 1.59
N SER A 816 59.01 -28.55 2.26
CA SER A 816 59.44 -29.84 2.84
C SER A 816 58.52 -30.45 3.91
N ILE A 817 57.58 -29.68 4.47
CA ILE A 817 56.52 -30.14 5.38
C ILE A 817 55.17 -30.41 4.67
N ASN A 818 55.19 -30.52 3.34
CA ASN A 818 54.05 -30.82 2.46
C ASN A 818 52.95 -29.74 2.39
N GLU A 819 53.16 -28.57 3.00
CA GLU A 819 52.32 -27.38 2.84
C GLU A 819 52.49 -26.74 1.45
N THR A 820 51.47 -26.01 0.99
CA THR A 820 51.42 -25.40 -0.34
C THR A 820 51.63 -23.88 -0.23
N LYS A 821 52.72 -23.38 -0.81
CA LYS A 821 53.08 -21.96 -0.86
C LYS A 821 52.71 -21.42 -2.25
N LYS A 822 51.79 -20.46 -2.33
CA LYS A 822 51.48 -19.72 -3.57
C LYS A 822 52.25 -18.39 -3.56
N GLY A 823 52.61 -17.85 -4.73
CA GLY A 823 53.28 -16.56 -4.80
C GLY A 823 53.61 -16.06 -6.21
N CYS A 824 54.37 -14.96 -6.25
CA CYS A 824 54.88 -14.31 -7.46
C CYS A 824 56.34 -14.69 -7.68
N GLY A 825 56.76 -14.81 -8.94
CA GLY A 825 58.16 -15.05 -9.30
C GLY A 825 58.52 -16.51 -9.52
N ASN A 826 59.82 -16.78 -9.53
CA ASN A 826 60.35 -18.11 -9.77
C ASN A 826 60.23 -19.02 -8.54
N CYS A 827 60.03 -20.31 -8.79
CA CYS A 827 60.04 -21.36 -7.77
C CYS A 827 61.39 -21.43 -7.05
N GLU A 828 61.36 -21.62 -5.74
CA GLU A 828 62.56 -21.90 -4.93
C GLU A 828 62.84 -23.40 -4.89
N THR A 829 61.82 -24.23 -5.08
CA THR A 829 61.88 -25.69 -4.97
C THR A 829 61.68 -26.42 -6.31
N LYS A 830 62.06 -27.72 -6.35
CA LYS A 830 61.88 -28.61 -7.51
C LYS A 830 60.44 -29.13 -7.68
N ALA A 831 59.54 -28.88 -6.72
CA ALA A 831 58.16 -29.36 -6.69
C ALA A 831 57.18 -28.18 -6.84
N CYS A 832 57.18 -27.56 -8.01
CA CYS A 832 56.53 -26.28 -8.25
C CYS A 832 55.93 -26.16 -9.65
N ARG A 833 54.74 -25.55 -9.74
CA ARG A 833 54.00 -25.26 -10.97
C ARG A 833 53.93 -23.75 -11.20
N LYS A 834 54.21 -23.31 -12.44
CA LYS A 834 54.18 -21.89 -12.85
C LYS A 834 53.07 -21.63 -13.86
N CYS A 835 52.56 -20.41 -13.91
CA CYS A 835 51.64 -19.94 -14.95
C CYS A 835 51.79 -18.43 -15.20
N LEU A 836 51.43 -17.99 -16.41
CA LEU A 836 51.69 -16.62 -16.88
C LEU A 836 50.47 -15.70 -16.80
N THR A 837 49.25 -16.24 -16.71
CA THR A 837 48.00 -15.46 -16.68
C THR A 837 47.69 -14.91 -15.28
N HIS A 838 46.73 -13.99 -15.20
CA HIS A 838 46.34 -13.35 -13.95
C HIS A 838 45.66 -14.34 -12.97
N LEU A 839 46.03 -14.32 -11.68
CA LEU A 839 45.49 -15.19 -10.60
C LEU A 839 45.45 -16.69 -10.90
N CYS A 840 46.28 -17.14 -11.84
CA CYS A 840 46.24 -18.48 -12.42
C CYS A 840 46.72 -19.61 -11.50
N ASN A 841 47.28 -19.27 -10.34
CA ASN A 841 47.79 -20.21 -9.35
C ASN A 841 46.71 -20.62 -8.31
N ASP A 842 45.42 -20.49 -8.65
CA ASP A 842 44.31 -21.08 -7.88
C ASP A 842 43.89 -22.46 -8.41
N TRP A 843 44.81 -23.42 -8.33
CA TRP A 843 44.55 -24.80 -8.74
C TRP A 843 43.78 -25.55 -7.65
N LYS A 844 42.55 -25.99 -7.97
CA LYS A 844 41.72 -26.81 -7.09
C LYS A 844 42.27 -28.22 -6.86
N ASP A 845 42.95 -28.78 -7.87
CA ASP A 845 43.63 -30.06 -7.78
C ASP A 845 45.08 -29.82 -7.34
N THR A 846 45.38 -29.99 -6.05
CA THR A 846 46.74 -29.81 -5.52
C THR A 846 47.58 -31.07 -5.82
N PRO A 847 48.60 -31.01 -6.70
CA PRO A 847 49.36 -32.21 -7.06
C PRO A 847 50.17 -32.76 -5.88
N TYR A 848 50.40 -34.08 -5.92
CA TYR A 848 51.36 -34.78 -5.06
C TYR A 848 52.64 -35.06 -5.86
N PHE A 849 53.77 -35.20 -5.16
CA PHE A 849 55.07 -35.45 -5.79
C PHE A 849 55.80 -36.57 -5.05
N CYS A 850 56.05 -37.71 -5.72
CA CYS A 850 56.82 -38.83 -5.17
C CYS A 850 58.26 -38.81 -5.70
N TYR A 851 59.22 -39.17 -4.85
CA TYR A 851 60.59 -39.46 -5.30
C TYR A 851 60.59 -40.72 -6.18
N SER A 852 61.25 -40.63 -7.34
CA SER A 852 61.25 -41.68 -8.37
C SER A 852 62.61 -41.77 -9.07
N ASN A 853 63.19 -42.97 -9.09
CA ASN A 853 64.43 -43.25 -9.81
C ASN A 853 64.27 -43.27 -11.34
N GLN A 854 63.05 -43.06 -11.87
CA GLN A 854 62.78 -42.95 -13.31
C GLN A 854 62.33 -41.55 -13.74
N GLY A 855 62.11 -40.62 -12.80
CA GLY A 855 61.87 -39.21 -13.12
C GLY A 855 63.17 -38.52 -13.53
N ALA A 856 63.15 -37.75 -14.61
CA ALA A 856 64.35 -37.12 -15.21
C ALA A 856 65.17 -36.23 -14.25
N ASN A 857 64.61 -35.83 -13.10
CA ASN A 857 65.30 -35.10 -12.03
C ASN A 857 65.01 -35.68 -10.62
N GLY A 858 64.65 -36.96 -10.51
CA GLY A 858 64.47 -37.70 -9.25
C GLY A 858 63.10 -37.58 -8.56
N VAL A 859 62.16 -36.81 -9.11
CA VAL A 859 60.79 -36.62 -8.57
C VAL A 859 59.79 -36.70 -9.73
N SER A 860 58.61 -37.26 -9.47
CA SER A 860 57.50 -37.37 -10.43
C SER A 860 56.17 -36.95 -9.78
N GLU A 861 55.35 -36.22 -10.55
CA GLU A 861 54.00 -35.79 -10.16
C GLU A 861 53.04 -37.00 -10.10
N CYS A 862 52.18 -37.03 -9.10
CA CYS A 862 51.29 -38.16 -8.79
C CYS A 862 49.88 -37.66 -8.41
N ASN A 863 48.86 -38.42 -8.82
CA ASN A 863 47.45 -38.09 -8.57
C ASN A 863 46.92 -38.59 -7.22
N ASP A 864 47.74 -39.30 -6.43
CA ASP A 864 47.44 -39.86 -5.10
C ASP A 864 48.63 -39.61 -4.16
N PRO A 865 48.42 -39.44 -2.83
CA PRO A 865 49.49 -39.11 -1.88
C PRO A 865 50.38 -40.30 -1.45
N ASP A 866 49.97 -41.55 -1.72
CA ASP A 866 50.61 -42.75 -1.16
C ASP A 866 51.80 -43.26 -2.01
N CYS A 867 53.01 -42.77 -1.75
CA CYS A 867 54.24 -43.32 -2.33
C CYS A 867 54.67 -44.64 -1.61
N GLN A 868 54.63 -45.79 -2.29
CA GLN A 868 54.94 -47.09 -1.68
C GLN A 868 56.38 -47.59 -1.92
N ILE A 869 56.96 -48.23 -0.89
CA ILE A 869 58.24 -48.96 -0.96
C ILE A 869 58.04 -50.37 -0.38
N LEU A 870 58.36 -51.42 -1.16
CA LEU A 870 58.22 -52.82 -0.75
C LEU A 870 59.54 -53.41 -0.22
N LYS A 871 59.49 -54.07 0.94
CA LYS A 871 60.59 -54.88 1.48
C LYS A 871 60.05 -56.12 2.21
N LEU A 872 60.48 -57.30 1.76
CA LEU A 872 60.05 -58.60 2.30
C LEU A 872 60.87 -59.01 3.53
N ARG A 873 60.25 -59.72 4.48
CA ARG A 873 60.91 -60.44 5.59
C ARG A 873 60.19 -61.74 5.92
N ASN A 874 60.94 -62.71 6.47
CA ASN A 874 60.40 -63.98 6.95
C ASN A 874 60.66 -64.17 8.47
N LYS A 875 60.03 -65.20 9.03
CA LYS A 875 59.67 -65.40 10.45
C LYS A 875 60.79 -65.78 11.46
N LYS A 876 60.49 -65.45 12.73
CA LYS A 876 60.44 -66.28 13.97
C LYS A 876 61.36 -65.97 15.17
N ASP A 877 60.72 -66.01 16.35
CA ASP A 877 61.15 -66.37 17.72
C ASP A 877 62.47 -65.82 18.32
N SER A 878 62.38 -64.90 19.30
CA SER A 878 62.56 -65.25 20.74
C SER A 878 62.63 -64.03 21.69
N SER A 879 61.89 -64.10 22.81
CA SER A 879 62.10 -63.56 24.19
C SER A 879 62.80 -62.23 24.54
N PHE A 880 62.41 -61.73 25.74
CA PHE A 880 63.14 -60.92 26.74
C PHE A 880 62.82 -59.40 26.93
N PHE A 881 62.35 -59.12 28.15
CA PHE A 881 62.38 -57.92 29.01
C PHE A 881 62.63 -56.48 28.47
N LEU A 882 61.62 -55.64 28.72
CA LEU A 882 61.62 -54.44 29.59
C LEU A 882 62.62 -53.27 29.40
N GLN A 883 62.03 -52.10 29.08
CA GLN A 883 62.38 -50.69 29.43
C GLN A 883 63.85 -50.19 29.51
N ILE A 884 64.11 -49.07 28.83
CA ILE A 884 64.73 -47.79 29.28
C ILE A 884 64.85 -46.91 28.00
N ILE A 885 64.06 -45.83 27.82
CA ILE A 885 64.15 -44.45 28.36
C ILE A 885 65.00 -43.50 27.46
N LEU A 886 64.53 -42.23 27.37
CA LEU A 886 65.12 -41.02 26.73
C LEU A 886 65.00 -40.79 25.20
N SER A 887 64.07 -39.88 24.86
CA SER A 887 64.29 -38.58 24.20
C SER A 887 65.22 -38.45 22.98
N PHE A 888 64.69 -37.94 21.85
CA PHE A 888 64.76 -36.52 21.46
C PHE A 888 64.05 -36.26 20.10
N GLY A 889 63.49 -35.06 19.90
CA GLY A 889 63.50 -34.41 18.57
C GLY A 889 62.28 -34.51 17.62
N HIS A 890 61.39 -33.52 17.72
CA HIS A 890 60.93 -32.65 16.61
C HIS A 890 59.92 -33.06 15.48
N PHE A 891 59.02 -32.09 15.23
CA PHE A 891 58.25 -31.73 14.01
C PHE A 891 57.02 -32.56 13.52
N PHE A 892 55.83 -32.13 13.97
CA PHE A 892 54.65 -31.64 13.21
C PHE A 892 54.05 -32.39 11.98
N LEU A 893 52.74 -32.70 12.09
CA LEU A 893 51.60 -32.54 11.13
C LEU A 893 51.67 -33.13 9.68
N ASN A 894 50.58 -33.53 9.00
CA ASN A 894 49.15 -33.66 9.36
C ASN A 894 48.39 -34.72 8.49
N ARG A 895 47.11 -34.90 8.85
CA ARG A 895 45.94 -35.47 8.09
C ARG A 895 45.83 -34.94 6.63
N LEU A 896 45.00 -35.42 5.67
CA LEU A 896 43.85 -36.35 5.51
C LEU A 896 44.06 -37.17 4.20
N LYS A 897 43.44 -38.31 3.83
CA LYS A 897 42.41 -39.26 4.37
C LYS A 897 40.89 -38.96 4.25
N ILE A 898 40.17 -39.85 3.50
CA ILE A 898 38.69 -40.08 3.43
C ILE A 898 37.91 -39.07 2.56
N SER A 899 37.17 -39.37 1.47
CA SER A 899 36.42 -40.53 0.91
C SER A 899 34.89 -40.56 1.11
N VAL A 900 34.18 -41.03 0.07
CA VAL A 900 32.91 -41.81 0.10
C VAL A 900 31.56 -41.10 0.38
N SER A 901 30.79 -40.94 -0.72
CA SER A 901 29.38 -41.34 -0.96
C SER A 901 28.16 -40.77 -0.20
N ARG A 902 27.08 -40.60 -0.99
CA ARG A 902 25.65 -40.96 -0.73
C ARG A 902 25.00 -40.64 0.64
N GLY A 903 24.05 -39.69 0.59
CA GLY A 903 22.63 -39.99 0.85
C GLY A 903 22.01 -39.74 2.25
N LYS A 904 21.00 -38.84 2.27
CA LYS A 904 19.69 -38.92 2.98
C LYS A 904 19.61 -39.53 4.41
N ILE A 905 19.14 -38.76 5.42
CA ILE A 905 17.89 -38.97 6.24
C ILE A 905 17.77 -38.04 7.50
N ARG A 906 16.57 -37.45 7.65
CA ARG A 906 15.75 -36.94 8.81
C ARG A 906 16.24 -36.69 10.27
N ASP A 907 15.62 -35.63 10.87
CA ASP A 907 14.99 -35.48 12.23
C ASP A 907 15.83 -35.59 13.54
N THR A 908 15.55 -34.96 14.71
CA THR A 908 14.51 -34.00 15.22
C THR A 908 14.93 -33.34 16.57
N ARG A 909 14.40 -32.14 16.92
CA ARG A 909 13.95 -31.60 18.26
C ARG A 909 13.74 -30.04 18.19
N ARG A 910 12.54 -29.48 18.46
CA ARG A 910 11.98 -28.94 19.75
C ARG A 910 12.78 -27.75 20.34
N GLU A 911 12.22 -26.64 20.87
CA GLU A 911 10.84 -26.28 21.29
C GLU A 911 10.62 -24.73 21.43
N ARG A 912 9.36 -24.25 21.31
CA ARG A 912 8.72 -23.00 21.88
C ARG A 912 9.19 -21.57 21.48
N ALA A 913 8.23 -20.62 21.56
CA ALA A 913 8.29 -19.15 21.33
C ALA A 913 8.43 -18.38 22.69
N PRO A 914 8.23 -17.03 22.86
CA PRO A 914 8.02 -15.84 21.98
C PRO A 914 9.07 -14.72 22.31
N PRO A 915 8.88 -13.36 22.28
CA PRO A 915 7.82 -12.44 21.77
C PRO A 915 8.29 -11.19 20.96
N MET A 916 7.34 -10.29 20.61
CA MET A 916 7.50 -8.81 20.41
C MET A 916 8.39 -8.29 19.23
N THR A 917 8.12 -7.19 18.52
CA THR A 917 6.93 -6.32 18.35
C THR A 917 7.02 -5.60 16.97
N GLN A 918 5.95 -4.91 16.58
CA GLN A 918 5.76 -4.11 15.36
C GLN A 918 6.92 -3.17 14.95
N SER A 919 7.16 -3.08 13.64
CA SER A 919 7.19 -1.82 12.87
C SER A 919 6.84 -2.09 11.41
#